data_AF-A0A1B1YJN6-F1
#
_entry.id   AF-A0A1B1YJN6-F1
#
_cell.length_a   1.000
_cell.length_b   1.000
_cell.length_c   1.000
_cell.angle_alpha   90.00
_cell.angle_beta   90.00
_cell.angle_gamma   90.00
#
_symmetry.space_group_name_H-M   'P 1'
#
loop_
_entity.id
_entity.type
_entity.pdbx_description
1 polymer ?
#
loop_
_entity_poly.entity_id
_entity_poly.type
_entity_poly.pdbx_seq_one_letter_code
_entity_poly.pdbx_strand_id
1 'polypeptide(L)'
;MGYYFPDELSIFSKTQDIKTVLETVANRYIGQNPPFGVSYYAYQKNGIRQDKHYRYVFDFADIYPLAGLETSVYAWSKLWSDDDMPMTFEISCFGPVIIYCNGERVFKPNVLIERKSELSASFTVKLKKGWNNFVLRFIRTNIGCGGILGAVSSRNRPLSFIVPSRDRDGQKGWLYTLPLKEPLEKLPELGMTEEETGLCWYPLKEWLPEEKAMGQMKRMYSLRKGCYAIGWTKLLAEKNGEYTIKGTNSGSIQIYLDDKRVYVSDKSGEFEFKIQLKYGCYNLFVINQCGETDWGFTAECLFEDRKVMFVNPLNVKGTDEKWIYAGPFSQPVNFDPEKICSADIPLDGAKGKVFWRLDKPHTVIRPYNDNKLFGHWNYPLGVTLYGLAEAGRFIKDSSLVDYVTKHVELCTRFFDYAMWDRDRYGAASMHNLLSTLSTLDDCGSFGSLMLEVSGELNDDAYVRIADYIADFIRNRLDRLPDGAFYRVNPEHLLMDQTLWADDLYMSVPFLCRYYKLTGRQEFIDDAAKQLVLYHKYLYRPDKKIMSHVYDVRHRKATEVSWGRGNGWVAFSYSELLRFLPENHELREELIRNFNDLCEGYLALQDEKGMWHQVLTDPDSYPEASCTSMFACAFARGVRNSWLNEPEKYIEAVEKAWKGLCSEAIDLHGNVYGICRGSGFSFSEDYYKNDLGWLLNDTHGTGIVLLAGVEYGKLLEWLDNGGI
;
A
#
# COMPACT_ATOMS: atom_id res chain seq x y z
N MET A 1 -29.45 26.35 -6.46
CA MET A 1 -28.24 25.97 -7.20
C MET A 1 -27.28 25.39 -6.19
N GLY A 2 -27.07 24.08 -6.27
CA GLY A 2 -26.18 23.33 -5.40
C GLY A 2 -24.75 23.83 -5.47
N TYR A 3 -24.00 23.58 -4.40
CA TYR A 3 -22.66 24.11 -4.20
C TYR A 3 -21.64 23.49 -5.18
N TYR A 4 -21.63 22.15 -5.30
CA TYR A 4 -20.63 21.43 -6.12
C TYR A 4 -21.10 21.13 -7.55
N PHE A 5 -22.40 21.00 -7.74
CA PHE A 5 -23.04 20.67 -9.02
C PHE A 5 -24.46 21.26 -9.07
N PRO A 6 -25.05 21.46 -10.27
CA PRO A 6 -26.44 21.89 -10.41
C PRO A 6 -27.44 20.95 -9.72
N ASP A 7 -28.57 21.49 -9.26
CA ASP A 7 -29.58 20.76 -8.48
C ASP A 7 -30.12 19.52 -9.24
N GLU A 8 -30.17 19.56 -10.57
CA GLU A 8 -30.62 18.46 -11.43
C GLU A 8 -29.66 17.27 -11.46
N LEU A 9 -28.39 17.49 -11.08
CA LEU A 9 -27.38 16.45 -10.97
C LEU A 9 -27.31 15.82 -9.59
N SER A 10 -27.96 16.40 -8.58
CA SER A 10 -28.04 15.84 -7.24
C SER A 10 -28.74 14.48 -7.23
N ILE A 11 -28.23 13.53 -6.44
CA ILE A 11 -28.92 12.27 -6.20
C ILE A 11 -30.27 12.48 -5.49
N PHE A 12 -30.37 13.51 -4.64
CA PHE A 12 -31.60 13.91 -3.94
C PHE A 12 -32.74 14.22 -4.92
N SER A 13 -32.42 14.74 -6.12
CA SER A 13 -33.41 15.00 -7.17
C SER A 13 -34.00 13.73 -7.80
N LYS A 14 -33.34 12.57 -7.60
CA LYS A 14 -33.71 11.27 -8.17
C LYS A 14 -34.31 10.34 -7.14
N THR A 15 -33.76 10.32 -5.93
CA THR A 15 -34.20 9.44 -4.85
C THR A 15 -33.85 10.02 -3.48
N GLN A 16 -34.69 9.71 -2.50
CA GLN A 16 -34.40 9.91 -1.07
C GLN A 16 -34.30 8.57 -0.32
N ASP A 17 -34.43 7.45 -1.05
CA ASP A 17 -34.26 6.12 -0.48
C ASP A 17 -32.79 5.87 -0.15
N ILE A 18 -32.50 5.67 1.13
CA ILE A 18 -31.14 5.51 1.66
C ILE A 18 -30.44 4.33 0.98
N LYS A 19 -31.15 3.21 0.77
CA LYS A 19 -30.55 2.00 0.19
C LYS A 19 -30.08 2.24 -1.23
N THR A 20 -30.90 2.88 -2.05
CA THR A 20 -30.55 3.26 -3.43
C THR A 20 -29.34 4.20 -3.46
N VAL A 21 -29.24 5.18 -2.55
CA VAL A 21 -28.08 6.08 -2.46
C VAL A 21 -26.81 5.30 -2.10
N LEU A 22 -26.87 4.44 -1.08
CA LEU A 22 -25.75 3.62 -0.64
C LEU A 22 -25.27 2.68 -1.76
N GLU A 23 -26.20 1.99 -2.43
CA GLU A 23 -25.90 1.12 -3.58
C GLU A 23 -25.21 1.88 -4.71
N THR A 24 -25.68 3.09 -5.02
CA THR A 24 -25.13 3.91 -6.12
C THR A 24 -23.68 4.31 -5.84
N VAL A 25 -23.38 4.78 -4.63
CA VAL A 25 -22.02 5.18 -4.23
C VAL A 25 -21.10 3.96 -4.10
N ALA A 26 -21.57 2.87 -3.47
CA ALA A 26 -20.80 1.64 -3.27
C ALA A 26 -20.43 0.96 -4.59
N ASN A 27 -21.39 0.78 -5.50
CA ASN A 27 -21.16 0.15 -6.80
C ASN A 27 -20.23 0.98 -7.68
N ARG A 28 -20.30 2.30 -7.60
CA ARG A 28 -19.33 3.18 -8.27
C ARG A 28 -17.91 2.92 -7.75
N TYR A 29 -17.72 2.88 -6.42
CA TYR A 29 -16.41 2.67 -5.83
C TYR A 29 -15.80 1.34 -6.27
N ILE A 30 -16.56 0.24 -6.19
CA ILE A 30 -16.08 -1.09 -6.61
C ILE A 30 -15.83 -1.13 -8.13
N GLY A 31 -16.71 -0.52 -8.92
CA GLY A 31 -16.55 -0.44 -10.38
C GLY A 31 -15.29 0.30 -10.82
N GLN A 32 -14.82 1.28 -10.05
CA GLN A 32 -13.57 2.00 -10.30
C GLN A 32 -12.33 1.29 -9.75
N ASN A 33 -12.51 0.33 -8.83
CA ASN A 33 -11.42 -0.34 -8.12
C ASN A 33 -11.60 -1.87 -8.16
N PRO A 34 -11.62 -2.50 -9.35
CA PRO A 34 -11.81 -3.94 -9.48
C PRO A 34 -10.73 -4.74 -8.73
N PRO A 35 -11.08 -5.95 -8.23
CA PRO A 35 -10.19 -6.75 -7.39
C PRO A 35 -9.17 -7.56 -8.22
N PHE A 36 -8.25 -6.89 -8.93
CA PHE A 36 -7.20 -7.60 -9.66
C PHE A 36 -6.15 -8.18 -8.71
N GLY A 37 -5.53 -9.29 -9.13
CA GLY A 37 -4.45 -9.93 -8.37
C GLY A 37 -3.13 -9.14 -8.39
N VAL A 38 -2.15 -9.65 -7.66
CA VAL A 38 -0.79 -9.09 -7.63
C VAL A 38 -0.05 -9.34 -8.93
N SER A 39 0.85 -8.44 -9.31
CA SER A 39 1.75 -8.60 -10.46
C SER A 39 3.13 -9.04 -10.01
N TYR A 40 3.77 -9.94 -10.75
CA TYR A 40 5.12 -10.43 -10.46
C TYR A 40 6.14 -9.83 -11.41
N TYR A 41 7.27 -9.39 -10.88
CA TYR A 41 8.29 -8.68 -11.64
C TYR A 41 9.66 -9.34 -11.47
N ALA A 42 10.41 -9.42 -12.56
CA ALA A 42 11.84 -9.68 -12.49
C ALA A 42 12.55 -8.52 -11.79
N TYR A 43 13.45 -8.85 -10.86
CA TYR A 43 14.23 -7.89 -10.08
C TYR A 43 15.66 -8.38 -9.88
N GLN A 44 16.65 -7.53 -10.16
CA GLN A 44 18.07 -7.89 -10.01
C GLN A 44 18.62 -7.44 -8.65
N LYS A 45 18.98 -8.41 -7.79
CA LYS A 45 19.42 -8.13 -6.40
C LYS A 45 20.76 -7.39 -6.30
N ASN A 46 21.55 -7.37 -7.36
CA ASN A 46 22.83 -6.67 -7.45
C ASN A 46 22.72 -5.33 -8.20
N GLY A 47 21.51 -4.86 -8.51
CA GLY A 47 21.28 -3.51 -9.05
C GLY A 47 21.18 -2.43 -7.97
N ILE A 48 20.71 -1.25 -8.38
CA ILE A 48 20.42 -0.13 -7.47
C ILE A 48 19.29 -0.52 -6.51
N ARG A 49 19.56 -0.43 -5.21
CA ARG A 49 18.65 -0.86 -4.15
C ARG A 49 17.84 0.30 -3.57
N GLN A 50 16.77 -0.04 -2.86
CA GLN A 50 16.06 0.89 -2.01
C GLN A 50 16.52 0.72 -0.55
N ASP A 51 16.59 1.83 0.18
CA ASP A 51 16.76 1.81 1.63
C ASP A 51 15.43 1.56 2.36
N LYS A 52 15.47 1.48 3.70
CA LYS A 52 14.28 1.28 4.53
C LYS A 52 13.23 2.40 4.45
N HIS A 53 13.57 3.52 3.80
CA HIS A 53 12.71 4.67 3.56
C HIS A 53 12.21 4.73 2.11
N TYR A 54 12.38 3.63 1.36
CA TYR A 54 11.95 3.47 -0.02
C TYR A 54 12.68 4.38 -1.03
N ARG A 55 13.86 4.90 -0.67
CA ARG A 55 14.69 5.76 -1.53
C ARG A 55 15.75 4.95 -2.26
N TYR A 56 16.02 5.27 -3.53
CA TYR A 56 17.02 4.60 -4.35
C TYR A 56 18.44 5.07 -3.99
N VAL A 57 19.32 4.13 -3.68
CA VAL A 57 20.69 4.39 -3.25
C VAL A 57 21.67 4.10 -4.39
N PHE A 58 22.26 5.15 -4.94
CA PHE A 58 23.28 5.10 -5.98
C PHE A 58 24.65 5.31 -5.36
N ASP A 59 25.25 4.26 -4.78
CA ASP A 59 26.59 4.35 -4.17
C ASP A 59 27.69 3.90 -5.14
N PHE A 60 28.00 4.74 -6.12
CA PHE A 60 28.99 4.41 -7.14
C PHE A 60 30.44 4.50 -6.63
N ALA A 61 30.68 5.16 -5.50
CA ALA A 61 31.97 5.13 -4.83
C ALA A 61 32.26 3.74 -4.25
N ASP A 62 31.26 3.07 -3.67
CA ASP A 62 31.38 1.69 -3.19
C ASP A 62 31.41 0.68 -4.35
N ILE A 63 30.58 0.87 -5.37
CA ILE A 63 30.55 -0.02 -6.55
C ILE A 63 31.86 0.08 -7.37
N TYR A 64 32.44 1.28 -7.49
CA TYR A 64 33.64 1.53 -8.28
C TYR A 64 34.71 2.31 -7.48
N PRO A 65 35.34 1.69 -6.48
CA PRO A 65 36.28 2.38 -5.59
C PRO A 65 37.53 2.88 -6.34
N LEU A 66 37.88 2.21 -7.45
CA LEU A 66 39.03 2.50 -8.31
C LEU A 66 38.67 3.37 -9.53
N ALA A 67 37.45 3.90 -9.63
CA ALA A 67 37.08 4.80 -10.71
C ALA A 67 37.96 6.07 -10.69
N GLY A 68 38.46 6.47 -11.87
CA GLY A 68 39.22 7.70 -12.01
C GLY A 68 38.38 8.94 -11.65
N LEU A 69 39.03 9.97 -11.11
CA LEU A 69 38.39 11.26 -10.90
C LEU A 69 37.86 11.83 -12.23
N GLU A 70 36.80 12.63 -12.15
CA GLU A 70 36.10 13.25 -13.29
C GLU A 70 35.44 12.26 -14.28
N THR A 71 35.45 10.96 -13.97
CA THR A 71 34.66 9.98 -14.74
C THR A 71 33.17 10.07 -14.41
N SER A 72 32.32 9.76 -15.36
CA SER A 72 30.86 9.80 -15.23
C SER A 72 30.25 8.39 -15.21
N VAL A 73 29.33 8.14 -14.27
CA VAL A 73 28.46 6.96 -14.29
C VAL A 73 27.06 7.42 -14.61
N TYR A 74 26.44 6.79 -15.62
CA TYR A 74 25.06 7.07 -15.99
C TYR A 74 24.14 5.99 -15.41
N ALA A 75 23.02 6.40 -14.81
CA ALA A 75 21.93 5.52 -14.41
C ALA A 75 20.67 5.82 -15.24
N TRP A 76 19.96 4.79 -15.69
CA TRP A 76 18.86 4.92 -16.65
C TRP A 76 17.63 4.07 -16.23
N SER A 77 16.46 4.72 -16.17
CA SER A 77 15.18 4.09 -15.81
C SER A 77 14.00 4.88 -16.36
N LYS A 78 12.78 4.32 -16.27
CA LYS A 78 11.53 5.04 -16.55
C LYS A 78 10.51 4.96 -15.41
N LEU A 79 9.64 5.96 -15.33
CA LEU A 79 8.57 6.10 -14.34
C LEU A 79 7.23 6.40 -15.02
N TRP A 80 6.15 5.75 -14.60
CA TRP A 80 4.80 6.00 -15.12
C TRP A 80 4.12 7.15 -14.37
N SER A 81 3.31 7.94 -15.09
CA SER A 81 2.38 8.93 -14.53
C SER A 81 0.99 8.74 -15.15
N ASP A 82 -0.06 8.71 -14.33
CA ASP A 82 -1.44 8.56 -14.83
C ASP A 82 -1.95 9.82 -15.53
N ASP A 83 -1.40 10.98 -15.14
CA ASP A 83 -1.78 12.30 -15.61
C ASP A 83 -0.54 13.18 -15.83
N ASP A 84 -0.74 14.30 -16.53
CA ASP A 84 0.24 15.38 -16.59
C ASP A 84 0.28 16.07 -15.23
N MET A 85 1.39 15.97 -14.50
CA MET A 85 1.48 16.53 -13.14
C MET A 85 2.89 16.96 -12.75
N PRO A 86 3.03 18.01 -11.93
CA PRO A 86 4.28 18.26 -11.22
C PRO A 86 4.47 17.19 -10.13
N MET A 87 5.66 16.61 -10.06
CA MET A 87 6.08 15.75 -8.95
C MET A 87 7.39 16.24 -8.36
N THR A 88 7.41 16.37 -7.02
CA THR A 88 8.60 16.80 -6.28
C THR A 88 9.39 15.58 -5.81
N PHE A 89 10.68 15.61 -6.12
CA PHE A 89 11.69 14.63 -5.70
C PHE A 89 12.64 15.27 -4.70
N GLU A 90 13.32 14.43 -3.93
CA GLU A 90 14.42 14.80 -3.06
C GLU A 90 15.65 13.97 -3.36
N ILE A 91 16.82 14.61 -3.33
CA ILE A 91 18.09 13.94 -3.50
C ILE A 91 19.15 14.42 -2.49
N SER A 92 19.80 13.47 -1.84
CA SER A 92 21.07 13.71 -1.11
C SER A 92 22.23 13.30 -2.00
N CYS A 93 23.27 14.12 -2.10
CA CYS A 93 24.31 13.94 -3.11
C CYS A 93 25.64 13.51 -2.48
N PHE A 94 26.35 12.57 -3.12
CA PHE A 94 27.71 12.16 -2.73
C PHE A 94 28.76 12.75 -3.69
N GLY A 95 28.48 13.94 -4.23
CA GLY A 95 29.22 14.59 -5.30
C GLY A 95 28.29 15.19 -6.36
N PRO A 96 28.83 15.68 -7.49
CA PRO A 96 28.03 16.27 -8.56
C PRO A 96 27.11 15.26 -9.25
N VAL A 97 25.85 15.65 -9.46
CA VAL A 97 24.86 14.88 -10.20
C VAL A 97 24.09 15.79 -11.17
N ILE A 98 23.75 15.26 -12.34
CA ILE A 98 22.85 15.92 -13.30
C ILE A 98 21.70 14.97 -13.60
N ILE A 99 20.47 15.42 -13.43
CA ILE A 99 19.27 14.61 -13.66
C ILE A 99 18.55 15.13 -14.89
N TYR A 100 18.22 14.21 -15.78
CA TYR A 100 17.46 14.45 -16.99
C TYR A 100 16.12 13.70 -16.91
N CYS A 101 15.05 14.37 -17.32
CA CYS A 101 13.74 13.75 -17.54
C CYS A 101 13.30 14.03 -18.97
N ASN A 102 12.96 13.00 -19.74
CA ASN A 102 12.56 13.11 -21.14
C ASN A 102 13.57 13.89 -22.02
N GLY A 103 14.87 13.72 -21.74
CA GLY A 103 15.96 14.40 -22.44
C GLY A 103 16.27 15.83 -21.94
N GLU A 104 15.40 16.42 -21.13
CA GLU A 104 15.59 17.77 -20.58
C GLU A 104 16.30 17.71 -19.23
N ARG A 105 17.27 18.61 -18.99
CA ARG A 105 17.94 18.73 -17.69
C ARG A 105 16.97 19.35 -16.67
N VAL A 106 16.53 18.55 -15.70
CA VAL A 106 15.56 18.97 -14.67
C VAL A 106 16.20 19.33 -13.34
N PHE A 107 17.41 18.83 -13.06
CA PHE A 107 18.11 19.13 -11.82
C PHE A 107 19.63 19.11 -11.95
N LYS A 108 20.27 20.02 -11.22
CA LYS A 108 21.70 20.03 -10.90
C LYS A 108 21.84 20.69 -9.52
N PRO A 109 22.49 20.04 -8.54
CA PRO A 109 22.67 20.60 -7.22
C PRO A 109 23.60 21.82 -7.26
N ASN A 110 23.53 22.66 -6.23
CA ASN A 110 24.54 23.68 -5.98
C ASN A 110 25.75 23.07 -5.25
N VAL A 111 26.83 23.84 -5.17
CA VAL A 111 28.11 23.40 -4.58
C VAL A 111 28.02 23.02 -3.09
N LEU A 112 27.00 23.52 -2.37
CA LEU A 112 26.80 23.16 -0.96
C LEU A 112 26.25 21.75 -0.83
N ILE A 113 25.21 21.43 -1.61
CA ILE A 113 24.55 20.12 -1.63
C ILE A 113 25.51 19.04 -2.13
N GLU A 114 26.36 19.35 -3.12
CA GLU A 114 27.38 18.40 -3.62
C GLU A 114 28.41 18.01 -2.55
N ARG A 115 28.69 18.88 -1.58
CA ARG A 115 29.77 18.71 -0.58
C ARG A 115 29.30 18.17 0.75
N LYS A 116 28.00 18.23 1.03
CA LYS A 116 27.40 17.88 2.32
C LYS A 116 26.34 16.81 2.12
N SER A 117 26.75 15.56 2.24
CA SER A 117 25.88 14.40 2.02
C SER A 117 24.74 14.28 3.04
N GLU A 118 24.83 15.00 4.16
CA GLU A 118 23.76 15.13 5.16
C GLU A 118 22.62 16.05 4.70
N LEU A 119 22.83 16.86 3.66
CA LEU A 119 21.82 17.75 3.11
C LEU A 119 21.10 17.10 1.93
N SER A 120 19.79 17.32 1.87
CA SER A 120 18.97 17.00 0.70
C SER A 120 18.59 18.28 -0.05
N ALA A 121 18.32 18.13 -1.34
CA ALA A 121 17.72 19.17 -2.16
C ALA A 121 16.43 18.63 -2.80
N SER A 122 15.37 19.43 -2.77
CA SER A 122 14.12 19.13 -3.46
C SER A 122 14.09 19.76 -4.84
N PHE A 123 13.49 19.07 -5.81
CA PHE A 123 13.28 19.58 -7.16
C PHE A 123 11.99 19.03 -7.76
N THR A 124 11.34 19.82 -8.62
CA THR A 124 10.07 19.45 -9.23
C THR A 124 10.24 19.12 -10.70
N VAL A 125 9.71 17.97 -11.10
CA VAL A 125 9.68 17.51 -12.49
C VAL A 125 8.24 17.56 -12.98
N LYS A 126 7.99 18.10 -14.18
CA LYS A 126 6.70 18.00 -14.84
C LYS A 126 6.62 16.65 -15.56
N LEU A 127 5.97 15.68 -14.92
CA LEU A 127 5.72 14.38 -15.53
C LEU A 127 4.63 14.51 -16.58
N LYS A 128 4.81 13.82 -17.71
CA LYS A 128 3.78 13.65 -18.73
C LYS A 128 3.03 12.36 -18.46
N LYS A 129 1.75 12.32 -18.79
CA LYS A 129 0.95 11.10 -18.81
C LYS A 129 1.67 10.01 -19.60
N GLY A 130 1.80 8.84 -19.00
CA GLY A 130 2.54 7.70 -19.54
C GLY A 130 3.96 7.57 -18.98
N TRP A 131 4.85 6.95 -19.76
CA TRP A 131 6.24 6.69 -19.36
C TRP A 131 7.12 7.94 -19.51
N ASN A 132 7.82 8.28 -18.43
CA ASN A 132 8.80 9.36 -18.38
C ASN A 132 10.20 8.77 -18.25
N ASN A 133 11.12 9.17 -19.14
CA ASN A 133 12.49 8.68 -19.20
C ASN A 133 13.39 9.42 -18.20
N PHE A 134 14.07 8.72 -17.31
CA PHE A 134 15.01 9.30 -16.35
C PHE A 134 16.43 8.84 -16.64
N VAL A 135 17.35 9.80 -16.79
CA VAL A 135 18.79 9.55 -16.88
C VAL A 135 19.50 10.41 -15.85
N LEU A 136 20.28 9.77 -14.99
CA LEU A 136 21.10 10.44 -13.98
C LEU A 136 22.56 10.28 -14.34
N ARG A 137 23.31 11.39 -14.33
CA ARG A 137 24.76 11.40 -14.53
C ARG A 137 25.43 11.76 -13.22
N PHE A 138 26.16 10.83 -12.62
CA PHE A 138 26.98 11.04 -11.43
C PHE A 138 28.43 11.22 -11.84
N ILE A 139 29.12 12.20 -11.25
CA ILE A 139 30.51 12.51 -11.57
C ILE A 139 31.40 12.15 -10.38
N ARG A 140 32.43 11.35 -10.63
CA ARG A 140 33.37 10.90 -9.60
C ARG A 140 34.28 12.03 -9.16
N THR A 141 34.28 12.30 -7.88
CA THR A 141 35.18 13.27 -7.22
C THR A 141 35.95 12.58 -6.09
N ASN A 142 36.89 13.32 -5.48
CA ASN A 142 37.65 12.85 -4.33
C ASN A 142 36.81 12.71 -3.04
N ILE A 143 35.60 13.29 -2.99
CA ILE A 143 34.68 13.16 -1.85
C ILE A 143 33.67 12.02 -2.03
N GLY A 144 33.41 11.57 -3.26
CA GLY A 144 32.42 10.53 -3.53
C GLY A 144 31.97 10.43 -4.99
N CYS A 145 30.99 9.58 -5.24
CA CYS A 145 30.25 9.47 -6.50
C CYS A 145 28.90 8.79 -6.20
N GLY A 146 27.79 9.49 -6.40
CA GLY A 146 26.48 8.91 -6.10
C GLY A 146 25.47 9.84 -5.46
N GLY A 147 24.41 9.24 -4.92
CA GLY A 147 23.38 9.93 -4.15
C GLY A 147 22.22 9.03 -3.75
N ILE A 148 21.28 9.58 -2.99
CA ILE A 148 20.05 8.92 -2.56
C ILE A 148 18.86 9.70 -3.12
N LEU A 149 18.07 9.10 -4.00
CA LEU A 149 16.92 9.72 -4.66
C LEU A 149 15.59 9.15 -4.15
N GLY A 150 14.63 10.01 -3.84
CA GLY A 150 13.26 9.61 -3.51
C GLY A 150 12.21 10.64 -3.92
N ALA A 151 10.94 10.30 -3.75
CA ALA A 151 9.85 11.29 -3.72
C ALA A 151 9.72 11.89 -2.32
N VAL A 152 9.10 13.07 -2.24
CA VAL A 152 8.63 13.59 -0.95
C VAL A 152 7.64 12.58 -0.37
N SER A 153 7.92 12.07 0.83
CA SER A 153 7.18 10.94 1.43
C SER A 153 7.26 9.63 0.62
N SER A 154 8.49 9.23 0.26
CA SER A 154 8.77 7.98 -0.47
C SER A 154 8.14 6.74 0.17
N ARG A 155 8.00 6.72 1.49
CA ARG A 155 7.36 5.62 2.22
C ARG A 155 5.86 5.55 1.97
N ASN A 156 5.16 6.68 1.86
CA ASN A 156 3.71 6.69 1.58
C ASN A 156 3.41 6.45 0.10
N ARG A 157 4.32 6.87 -0.79
CA ARG A 157 4.21 6.68 -2.23
C ARG A 157 5.53 6.16 -2.81
N PRO A 158 5.84 4.86 -2.64
CA PRO A 158 7.05 4.29 -3.19
C PRO A 158 7.12 4.47 -4.70
N LEU A 159 8.25 5.01 -5.17
CA LEU A 159 8.49 5.15 -6.60
C LEU A 159 8.74 3.78 -7.23
N SER A 160 8.10 3.54 -8.36
CA SER A 160 8.11 2.24 -9.04
C SER A 160 8.86 2.33 -10.37
N PHE A 161 10.18 2.51 -10.28
CA PHE A 161 11.04 2.61 -11.46
C PHE A 161 11.21 1.26 -12.17
N ILE A 162 11.10 1.29 -13.50
CA ILE A 162 11.24 0.13 -14.40
C ILE A 162 12.41 0.35 -15.35
N VAL A 163 13.12 -0.73 -15.65
CA VAL A 163 14.17 -0.78 -16.66
C VAL A 163 13.59 -0.29 -18.01
N PRO A 164 14.24 0.68 -18.66
CA PRO A 164 13.67 1.37 -19.80
C PRO A 164 14.01 0.71 -21.14
N SER A 165 14.99 -0.20 -21.15
CA SER A 165 15.44 -0.90 -22.36
C SER A 165 14.38 -1.87 -22.86
N ARG A 166 14.26 -1.99 -24.19
CA ARG A 166 13.32 -2.92 -24.83
C ARG A 166 13.65 -4.39 -24.49
N ASP A 167 14.93 -4.71 -24.26
CA ASP A 167 15.40 -6.05 -23.90
C ASP A 167 14.83 -6.57 -22.59
N ARG A 168 14.48 -5.66 -21.68
CA ARG A 168 14.08 -5.96 -20.31
C ARG A 168 12.82 -5.18 -19.91
N ASP A 169 11.97 -4.89 -20.90
CA ASP A 169 10.77 -4.09 -20.65
C ASP A 169 9.86 -4.75 -19.61
N GLY A 170 9.49 -3.96 -18.60
CA GLY A 170 8.76 -4.44 -17.44
C GLY A 170 9.63 -5.04 -16.33
N GLN A 171 10.97 -5.02 -16.39
CA GLN A 171 11.82 -5.40 -15.25
C GLN A 171 11.93 -4.26 -14.25
N LYS A 172 11.86 -4.51 -12.93
CA LYS A 172 12.02 -3.46 -11.91
C LYS A 172 13.50 -3.08 -11.72
N GLY A 173 13.75 -1.79 -11.47
CA GLY A 173 15.06 -1.27 -11.09
C GLY A 173 15.68 -0.34 -12.13
N TRP A 174 16.98 -0.07 -11.95
CA TRP A 174 17.77 0.88 -12.74
C TRP A 174 18.91 0.17 -13.46
N LEU A 175 19.22 0.63 -14.66
CA LEU A 175 20.47 0.30 -15.35
C LEU A 175 21.55 1.31 -15.00
N TYR A 176 22.81 0.91 -15.03
CA TYR A 176 23.93 1.83 -14.91
C TYR A 176 25.16 1.41 -15.74
N THR A 177 26.01 2.37 -16.09
CA THR A 177 27.22 2.14 -16.90
C THR A 177 28.45 1.83 -16.02
N LEU A 178 29.55 1.41 -16.65
CA LEU A 178 30.88 1.61 -16.08
C LEU A 178 31.23 3.11 -16.03
N PRO A 179 32.23 3.53 -15.24
CA PRO A 179 32.73 4.91 -15.28
C PRO A 179 33.30 5.27 -16.65
N LEU A 180 32.76 6.33 -17.26
CA LEU A 180 33.14 6.84 -18.58
C LEU A 180 34.03 8.07 -18.42
N LYS A 181 35.13 8.15 -19.17
CA LYS A 181 36.01 9.33 -19.15
C LYS A 181 35.34 10.54 -19.79
N GLU A 182 34.70 10.32 -20.93
CA GLU A 182 33.95 11.35 -21.64
C GLU A 182 32.45 11.23 -21.34
N PRO A 183 31.72 12.36 -21.27
CA PRO A 183 30.26 12.35 -21.19
C PRO A 183 29.64 11.68 -22.43
N LEU A 184 28.46 11.09 -22.28
CA LEU A 184 27.69 10.61 -23.44
C LEU A 184 27.31 11.76 -24.37
N GLU A 185 27.55 11.59 -25.67
CA GLU A 185 27.12 12.52 -26.71
C GLU A 185 25.59 12.55 -26.84
N LYS A 186 24.94 11.37 -26.75
CA LYS A 186 23.49 11.20 -26.79
C LYS A 186 23.04 10.41 -25.56
N LEU A 187 22.01 10.92 -24.87
CA LEU A 187 21.37 10.21 -23.76
C LEU A 187 20.50 9.06 -24.30
N PRO A 188 20.37 7.93 -23.56
CA PRO A 188 19.50 6.85 -23.97
C PRO A 188 18.02 7.26 -23.91
N GLU A 189 17.24 6.81 -24.88
CA GLU A 189 15.83 7.14 -25.09
C GLU A 189 14.95 5.90 -24.90
N LEU A 190 13.67 6.12 -24.55
CA LEU A 190 12.72 5.01 -24.38
C LEU A 190 12.57 4.21 -25.67
N GLY A 191 12.50 2.89 -25.54
CA GLY A 191 12.33 1.98 -26.67
C GLY A 191 13.63 1.51 -27.32
N MET A 192 14.77 2.10 -26.96
CA MET A 192 16.08 1.59 -27.37
C MET A 192 16.38 0.23 -26.72
N THR A 193 17.07 -0.64 -27.45
CA THR A 193 17.79 -1.78 -26.88
C THR A 193 19.08 -1.31 -26.22
N GLU A 194 19.62 -2.12 -25.31
CA GLU A 194 20.92 -1.84 -24.69
C GLU A 194 22.04 -1.81 -25.72
N GLU A 195 21.97 -2.65 -26.74
CA GLU A 195 22.97 -2.68 -27.83
C GLU A 195 22.94 -1.40 -28.67
N GLU A 196 21.75 -0.88 -29.00
CA GLU A 196 21.57 0.38 -29.74
C GLU A 196 22.16 1.60 -29.00
N THR A 197 22.34 1.53 -27.68
CA THR A 197 23.02 2.60 -26.93
C THR A 197 24.54 2.61 -27.13
N GLY A 198 25.14 1.53 -27.64
CA GLY A 198 26.58 1.37 -27.76
C GLY A 198 27.31 1.20 -26.41
N LEU A 199 26.58 0.92 -25.33
CA LEU A 199 27.11 0.82 -23.97
C LEU A 199 26.86 -0.57 -23.36
N CYS A 200 27.74 -0.97 -22.45
CA CYS A 200 27.48 -2.10 -21.57
C CYS A 200 26.73 -1.61 -20.32
N TRP A 201 25.54 -2.19 -20.09
CA TRP A 201 24.67 -1.83 -18.97
C TRP A 201 24.70 -2.90 -17.88
N TYR A 202 24.72 -2.43 -16.64
CA TYR A 202 24.68 -3.23 -15.43
C TYR A 202 23.37 -2.99 -14.68
N PRO A 203 22.87 -4.00 -13.95
CA PRO A 203 23.38 -5.38 -13.91
C PRO A 203 23.21 -6.09 -15.25
N LEU A 204 24.08 -7.08 -15.51
CA LEU A 204 24.09 -7.83 -16.77
C LEU A 204 22.78 -8.59 -16.98
N LYS A 205 22.27 -8.58 -18.22
CA LYS A 205 21.02 -9.28 -18.57
C LYS A 205 21.20 -10.79 -18.79
N GLU A 206 22.39 -11.23 -19.21
CA GLU A 206 22.74 -12.62 -19.54
C GLU A 206 23.85 -13.17 -18.65
N TRP A 207 23.80 -14.49 -18.38
CA TRP A 207 24.90 -15.23 -17.75
C TRP A 207 26.18 -15.15 -18.57
N LEU A 208 27.33 -15.17 -17.90
CA LEU A 208 28.62 -15.25 -18.58
C LEU A 208 28.76 -16.61 -19.29
N PRO A 209 29.56 -16.71 -20.37
CA PRO A 209 29.72 -17.95 -21.12
C PRO A 209 30.10 -19.16 -20.26
N GLU A 210 30.95 -18.96 -19.25
CA GLU A 210 31.41 -20.01 -18.33
C GLU A 210 30.29 -20.49 -17.40
N GLU A 211 29.37 -19.60 -17.02
CA GLU A 211 28.21 -19.91 -16.19
C GLU A 211 27.13 -20.63 -17.01
N LYS A 212 26.96 -20.26 -18.28
CA LYS A 212 26.03 -20.93 -19.22
C LYS A 212 26.41 -22.40 -19.45
N ALA A 213 27.70 -22.73 -19.34
CA ALA A 213 28.19 -24.11 -19.46
C ALA A 213 27.85 -24.98 -18.23
N MET A 214 27.46 -24.40 -17.10
CA MET A 214 27.05 -25.14 -15.90
C MET A 214 25.58 -25.59 -16.01
N GLY A 215 25.22 -26.69 -15.34
CA GLY A 215 23.82 -27.04 -15.11
C GLY A 215 23.03 -25.88 -14.49
N GLN A 216 21.77 -25.78 -14.89
CA GLN A 216 20.90 -24.65 -14.53
C GLN A 216 20.81 -24.40 -13.02
N MET A 217 20.62 -25.46 -12.24
CA MET A 217 20.53 -25.33 -10.79
C MET A 217 21.90 -25.00 -10.17
N LYS A 218 23.00 -25.48 -10.77
CA LYS A 218 24.37 -25.15 -10.35
C LYS A 218 24.69 -23.68 -10.52
N ARG A 219 24.41 -23.08 -11.68
CA ARG A 219 24.66 -21.63 -11.87
C ARG A 219 23.77 -20.77 -10.97
N MET A 220 22.55 -21.21 -10.67
CA MET A 220 21.66 -20.47 -9.77
C MET A 220 22.04 -20.61 -8.29
N TYR A 221 22.34 -21.82 -7.82
CA TYR A 221 22.40 -22.16 -6.39
C TYR A 221 23.75 -22.69 -5.91
N SER A 222 24.73 -22.80 -6.81
CA SER A 222 25.99 -23.53 -6.62
C SER A 222 25.75 -25.03 -6.39
N LEU A 223 26.82 -25.82 -6.16
CA LEU A 223 26.68 -27.23 -5.81
C LEU A 223 26.30 -27.37 -4.32
N ARG A 224 25.17 -28.00 -4.02
CA ARG A 224 24.59 -28.13 -2.67
C ARG A 224 24.17 -29.57 -2.38
N LYS A 225 25.12 -30.43 -1.99
CA LYS A 225 24.83 -31.85 -1.68
C LYS A 225 23.74 -31.97 -0.60
N GLY A 226 22.87 -32.97 -0.74
CA GLY A 226 21.72 -33.19 0.16
C GLY A 226 20.60 -32.16 0.00
N CYS A 227 20.64 -31.33 -1.04
CA CYS A 227 19.57 -30.38 -1.36
C CYS A 227 18.87 -30.73 -2.67
N TYR A 228 17.68 -30.15 -2.86
CA TYR A 228 16.94 -30.15 -4.13
C TYR A 228 16.43 -28.75 -4.48
N ALA A 229 16.04 -28.55 -5.73
CA ALA A 229 15.39 -27.34 -6.21
C ALA A 229 14.15 -27.73 -7.02
N ILE A 230 13.21 -26.78 -7.13
CA ILE A 230 11.95 -26.96 -7.86
C ILE A 230 11.95 -25.99 -9.03
N GLY A 231 11.75 -26.50 -10.24
CA GLY A 231 11.34 -25.72 -11.41
C GLY A 231 9.84 -25.81 -11.61
N TRP A 232 9.19 -24.69 -11.94
CA TRP A 232 7.75 -24.61 -12.20
C TRP A 232 7.50 -23.90 -13.53
N THR A 233 6.66 -24.50 -14.37
CA THR A 233 6.08 -23.89 -15.57
C THR A 233 4.61 -24.29 -15.70
N LYS A 234 3.87 -23.63 -16.59
CA LYS A 234 2.58 -24.14 -17.07
C LYS A 234 2.72 -24.76 -18.46
N LEU A 235 1.95 -25.82 -18.70
CA LEU A 235 1.77 -26.49 -19.97
C LEU A 235 0.33 -26.25 -20.44
N LEU A 236 0.16 -25.61 -21.61
CA LEU A 236 -1.14 -25.42 -22.24
C LEU A 236 -1.40 -26.56 -23.23
N ALA A 237 -2.29 -27.47 -22.87
CA ALA A 237 -2.79 -28.48 -23.78
C ALA A 237 -3.96 -27.90 -24.58
N GLU A 238 -3.71 -27.53 -25.85
CA GLU A 238 -4.73 -26.96 -26.73
C GLU A 238 -5.64 -28.02 -27.39
N LYS A 239 -5.33 -29.30 -27.21
CA LYS A 239 -6.09 -30.42 -27.76
C LYS A 239 -6.10 -31.60 -26.79
N ASN A 240 -7.09 -32.48 -26.96
CA ASN A 240 -7.08 -33.77 -26.28
C ASN A 240 -6.13 -34.72 -27.01
N GLY A 241 -5.29 -35.44 -26.28
CA GLY A 241 -4.49 -36.53 -26.84
C GLY A 241 -3.19 -36.78 -26.08
N GLU A 242 -2.28 -37.47 -26.76
CA GLU A 242 -0.99 -37.87 -26.20
C GLU A 242 0.06 -36.79 -26.38
N TYR A 243 0.63 -36.33 -25.28
CA TYR A 243 1.74 -35.40 -25.22
C TYR A 243 3.01 -36.14 -24.82
N THR A 244 4.11 -35.88 -25.51
CA THR A 244 5.43 -36.45 -25.20
C THR A 244 6.27 -35.39 -24.50
N ILE A 245 6.70 -35.66 -23.28
CA ILE A 245 7.65 -34.80 -22.55
C ILE A 245 9.01 -35.50 -22.58
N LYS A 246 10.04 -34.77 -23.03
CA LYS A 246 11.41 -35.28 -23.09
C LYS A 246 12.44 -34.22 -22.72
N GLY A 247 13.63 -34.66 -22.35
CA GLY A 247 14.69 -33.76 -21.93
C GLY A 247 15.90 -34.47 -21.33
N THR A 248 16.70 -33.70 -20.59
CA THR A 248 17.90 -34.20 -19.92
C THR A 248 17.92 -33.77 -18.46
N ASN A 249 18.57 -34.53 -17.59
CA ASN A 249 18.79 -34.16 -16.20
C ASN A 249 20.20 -34.52 -15.71
N SER A 250 20.71 -33.69 -14.81
CA SER A 250 21.88 -33.98 -13.96
C SER A 250 21.41 -34.08 -12.50
N GLY A 251 21.82 -35.14 -11.80
CA GLY A 251 21.23 -35.51 -10.51
C GLY A 251 19.86 -36.16 -10.68
N SER A 252 19.24 -36.62 -9.59
CA SER A 252 17.92 -37.25 -9.66
C SER A 252 16.82 -36.22 -9.98
N ILE A 253 15.73 -36.70 -10.57
CA ILE A 253 14.61 -35.88 -11.02
C ILE A 253 13.28 -36.54 -10.69
N GLN A 254 12.31 -35.72 -10.27
CA GLN A 254 10.90 -36.11 -10.18
C GLN A 254 10.08 -35.07 -10.92
N ILE A 255 9.14 -35.51 -11.75
CA ILE A 255 8.28 -34.61 -12.54
C ILE A 255 6.83 -34.83 -12.10
N TYR A 256 6.16 -33.72 -11.82
CA TYR A 256 4.76 -33.69 -11.41
C TYR A 256 3.95 -32.87 -12.42
N LEU A 257 2.77 -33.38 -12.75
CA LEU A 257 1.74 -32.61 -13.45
C LEU A 257 0.60 -32.37 -12.46
N ASP A 258 0.39 -31.10 -12.12
CA ASP A 258 -0.38 -30.64 -10.96
C ASP A 258 0.08 -31.36 -9.68
N ASP A 259 -0.73 -32.26 -9.16
CA ASP A 259 -0.48 -33.05 -7.95
C ASP A 259 0.05 -34.48 -8.24
N LYS A 260 0.04 -34.90 -9.52
CA LYS A 260 0.39 -36.28 -9.90
C LYS A 260 1.84 -36.39 -10.31
N ARG A 261 2.59 -37.27 -9.64
CA ARG A 261 3.95 -37.65 -10.07
C ARG A 261 3.87 -38.51 -11.33
N VAL A 262 4.41 -38.00 -12.43
CA VAL A 262 4.33 -38.64 -13.76
C VAL A 262 5.65 -39.28 -14.19
N TYR A 263 6.78 -38.86 -13.62
CA TYR A 263 8.08 -39.41 -13.94
C TYR A 263 9.06 -39.32 -12.75
N VAL A 264 9.97 -40.29 -12.65
CA VAL A 264 11.07 -40.31 -11.68
C VAL A 264 12.30 -40.99 -12.28
N SER A 265 13.48 -40.43 -12.03
CA SER A 265 14.76 -41.08 -12.31
C SER A 265 15.78 -40.72 -11.24
N ASP A 266 16.47 -41.73 -10.71
CA ASP A 266 17.56 -41.57 -9.74
C ASP A 266 18.92 -41.31 -10.41
N LYS A 267 18.98 -41.33 -11.75
CA LYS A 267 20.23 -41.20 -12.52
C LYS A 267 20.18 -39.98 -13.43
N SER A 268 21.34 -39.37 -13.65
CA SER A 268 21.54 -38.39 -14.72
C SER A 268 21.39 -39.07 -16.08
N GLY A 269 20.80 -38.38 -17.06
CA GLY A 269 20.61 -38.91 -18.41
C GLY A 269 19.54 -38.19 -19.20
N GLU A 270 19.12 -38.83 -20.29
CA GLU A 270 17.95 -38.44 -21.08
C GLU A 270 16.70 -39.09 -20.51
N PHE A 271 15.57 -38.41 -20.63
CA PHE A 271 14.26 -38.95 -20.31
C PHE A 271 13.25 -38.63 -21.42
N GLU A 272 12.31 -39.54 -21.61
CA GLU A 272 11.15 -39.37 -22.48
C GLU A 272 9.99 -40.17 -21.91
N PHE A 273 8.82 -39.56 -21.81
CA PHE A 273 7.58 -40.23 -21.41
C PHE A 273 6.37 -39.57 -22.06
N LYS A 274 5.28 -40.33 -22.12
CA LYS A 274 4.01 -39.92 -22.75
C LYS A 274 2.93 -39.74 -21.70
N ILE A 275 2.08 -38.76 -21.89
CA ILE A 275 0.95 -38.45 -21.01
C ILE A 275 -0.29 -38.10 -21.81
N GLN A 276 -1.45 -38.59 -21.38
CA GLN A 276 -2.74 -38.25 -21.98
C GLN A 276 -3.30 -37.01 -21.30
N LEU A 277 -3.47 -35.93 -22.06
CA LEU A 277 -4.01 -34.66 -21.57
C LEU A 277 -5.33 -34.33 -22.24
N LYS A 278 -6.19 -33.62 -21.51
CA LYS A 278 -7.36 -32.95 -22.06
C LYS A 278 -7.01 -31.50 -22.35
N TYR A 279 -7.86 -30.81 -23.10
CA TYR A 279 -7.79 -29.37 -23.25
C TYR A 279 -7.75 -28.70 -21.88
N GLY A 280 -6.72 -27.89 -21.62
CA GLY A 280 -6.57 -27.22 -20.33
C GLY A 280 -5.16 -26.70 -20.08
N CYS A 281 -5.00 -26.03 -18.94
CA CYS A 281 -3.71 -25.54 -18.46
C CYS A 281 -3.29 -26.34 -17.23
N TYR A 282 -2.10 -26.91 -17.28
CA TYR A 282 -1.57 -27.79 -16.25
C TYR A 282 -0.29 -27.19 -15.65
N ASN A 283 -0.11 -27.32 -14.34
CA ASN A 283 1.16 -26.99 -13.71
C ASN A 283 2.14 -28.14 -13.92
N LEU A 284 3.34 -27.84 -14.41
CA LEU A 284 4.42 -28.80 -14.56
C LEU A 284 5.53 -28.42 -13.59
N PHE A 285 5.79 -29.31 -12.64
CA PHE A 285 6.87 -29.15 -11.67
C PHE A 285 7.97 -30.16 -11.91
N VAL A 286 9.21 -29.70 -11.74
CA VAL A 286 10.40 -30.53 -11.81
C VAL A 286 11.19 -30.36 -10.53
N ILE A 287 11.23 -31.42 -9.73
CA ILE A 287 12.06 -31.49 -8.52
C ILE A 287 13.39 -32.12 -8.93
N ASN A 288 14.46 -31.36 -8.86
CA ASN A 288 15.80 -31.83 -9.22
C ASN A 288 16.72 -31.81 -7.99
N GLN A 289 17.29 -32.96 -7.65
CA GLN A 289 18.22 -33.09 -6.54
C GLN A 289 19.66 -32.83 -6.98
N CYS A 290 20.46 -32.25 -6.10
CA CYS A 290 21.84 -31.94 -6.39
C CYS A 290 22.67 -33.23 -6.54
N GLY A 291 23.29 -33.41 -7.71
CA GLY A 291 24.22 -34.51 -7.98
C GLY A 291 25.63 -34.26 -7.42
N GLU A 292 26.55 -35.16 -7.75
CA GLU A 292 27.93 -35.10 -7.26
C GLU A 292 28.75 -33.94 -7.84
N THR A 293 28.54 -33.62 -9.13
CA THR A 293 29.33 -32.60 -9.86
C THR A 293 28.47 -31.52 -10.49
N ASP A 294 27.19 -31.82 -10.76
CA ASP A 294 26.25 -30.91 -11.39
C ASP A 294 24.80 -31.26 -11.04
N TRP A 295 23.90 -30.33 -11.38
CA TRP A 295 22.46 -30.47 -11.26
C TRP A 295 21.73 -29.44 -12.12
N GLY A 296 20.62 -29.88 -12.70
CA GLY A 296 19.79 -29.12 -13.61
C GLY A 296 19.04 -30.05 -14.54
N PHE A 297 18.14 -29.47 -15.33
CA PHE A 297 17.39 -30.21 -16.33
C PHE A 297 17.10 -29.34 -17.55
N THR A 298 16.75 -30.00 -18.64
CA THR A 298 16.04 -29.41 -19.78
C THR A 298 14.76 -30.20 -19.97
N ALA A 299 13.72 -29.54 -20.47
CA ALA A 299 12.47 -30.20 -20.81
C ALA A 299 11.86 -29.53 -22.03
N GLU A 300 11.23 -30.32 -22.88
CA GLU A 300 10.32 -29.88 -23.92
C GLU A 300 9.11 -30.80 -23.99
N CYS A 301 8.01 -30.27 -24.50
CA CYS A 301 6.77 -31.01 -24.69
C CYS A 301 6.40 -30.99 -26.18
N LEU A 302 6.00 -32.13 -26.71
CA LEU A 302 5.57 -32.33 -28.09
C LEU A 302 4.13 -32.86 -28.13
N PHE A 303 3.36 -32.43 -29.13
CA PHE A 303 2.06 -32.99 -29.48
C PHE A 303 2.01 -33.16 -30.99
N GLU A 304 1.80 -34.39 -31.48
CA GLU A 304 1.87 -34.72 -32.93
C GLU A 304 3.15 -34.16 -33.59
N ASP A 305 4.31 -34.36 -32.93
CA ASP A 305 5.63 -33.85 -33.32
C ASP A 305 5.79 -32.32 -33.37
N ARG A 306 4.79 -31.56 -32.92
CA ARG A 306 4.86 -30.11 -32.79
C ARG A 306 5.22 -29.70 -31.37
N LYS A 307 6.12 -28.73 -31.24
CA LYS A 307 6.52 -28.18 -29.95
C LYS A 307 5.38 -27.44 -29.28
N VAL A 308 5.04 -27.85 -28.07
CA VAL A 308 4.07 -27.19 -27.19
C VAL A 308 4.81 -26.17 -26.35
N MET A 309 4.33 -24.93 -26.36
CA MET A 309 4.98 -23.84 -25.66
C MET A 309 4.66 -23.89 -24.17
N PHE A 310 5.71 -23.81 -23.36
CA PHE A 310 5.59 -23.56 -21.93
C PHE A 310 5.25 -22.10 -21.65
N VAL A 311 4.50 -21.87 -20.56
CA VAL A 311 4.04 -20.55 -20.14
C VAL A 311 4.57 -20.25 -18.75
N ASN A 312 5.08 -19.03 -18.56
CA ASN A 312 5.51 -18.55 -17.25
C ASN A 312 4.32 -18.59 -16.27
N PRO A 313 4.41 -19.34 -15.15
CA PRO A 313 3.24 -19.65 -14.34
C PRO A 313 2.64 -18.44 -13.62
N LEU A 314 3.46 -17.41 -13.37
CA LEU A 314 3.12 -16.16 -12.69
C LEU A 314 3.04 -14.96 -13.65
N ASN A 315 3.21 -15.18 -14.96
CA ASN A 315 3.31 -14.12 -15.96
C ASN A 315 4.31 -13.01 -15.55
N VAL A 316 5.52 -13.43 -15.12
CA VAL A 316 6.54 -12.50 -14.61
C VAL A 316 6.89 -11.45 -15.67
N LYS A 317 6.71 -10.17 -15.34
CA LYS A 317 7.07 -9.03 -16.19
C LYS A 317 8.59 -8.83 -16.19
N GLY A 318 9.14 -8.34 -17.30
CA GLY A 318 10.59 -8.09 -17.44
C GLY A 318 11.42 -9.32 -17.81
N THR A 319 10.80 -10.41 -18.28
CA THR A 319 11.51 -11.62 -18.69
C THR A 319 10.76 -12.37 -19.78
N ASP A 320 11.50 -13.14 -20.57
CA ASP A 320 11.02 -14.10 -21.56
C ASP A 320 11.03 -15.55 -21.05
N GLU A 321 11.70 -15.81 -19.92
CA GLU A 321 11.78 -17.11 -19.24
C GLU A 321 10.39 -17.74 -19.00
N LYS A 322 10.25 -19.02 -19.39
CA LYS A 322 9.00 -19.78 -19.19
C LYS A 322 8.98 -20.55 -17.87
N TRP A 323 10.15 -20.79 -17.29
CA TRP A 323 10.29 -21.49 -16.03
C TRP A 323 10.71 -20.54 -14.92
N ILE A 324 10.23 -20.83 -13.71
CA ILE A 324 10.67 -20.17 -12.49
C ILE A 324 11.16 -21.21 -11.50
N TYR A 325 12.08 -20.82 -10.61
CA TYR A 325 12.80 -21.76 -9.76
C TYR A 325 12.75 -21.34 -8.31
N ALA A 326 12.67 -22.31 -7.40
CA ALA A 326 12.81 -22.10 -5.96
C ALA A 326 13.77 -23.13 -5.36
N GLY A 327 14.50 -22.73 -4.33
CA GLY A 327 15.47 -23.56 -3.62
C GLY A 327 16.73 -22.79 -3.22
N PRO A 328 17.77 -23.48 -2.74
CA PRO A 328 17.81 -24.92 -2.46
C PRO A 328 16.98 -25.29 -1.21
N PHE A 329 16.36 -26.46 -1.21
CA PHE A 329 15.64 -27.09 -0.09
C PHE A 329 16.41 -28.28 0.47
N SER A 330 16.35 -28.53 1.78
CA SER A 330 16.97 -29.70 2.40
C SER A 330 16.16 -30.97 2.11
N GLN A 331 16.84 -32.10 1.92
CA GLN A 331 16.17 -33.40 1.87
C GLN A 331 15.63 -33.82 3.26
N PRO A 332 14.58 -34.68 3.32
CA PRO A 332 13.84 -35.28 2.20
C PRO A 332 12.94 -34.30 1.47
N VAL A 333 12.52 -34.65 0.25
CA VAL A 333 11.61 -33.82 -0.56
C VAL A 333 10.27 -33.66 0.16
N ASN A 334 9.93 -32.41 0.51
CA ASN A 334 8.61 -32.01 0.96
C ASN A 334 7.99 -31.11 -0.11
N PHE A 335 6.97 -31.61 -0.80
CA PHE A 335 6.39 -30.96 -1.98
C PHE A 335 4.86 -30.95 -1.85
N ASP A 336 4.31 -29.72 -1.83
CA ASP A 336 2.89 -29.44 -1.77
C ASP A 336 2.57 -28.43 -2.90
N PRO A 337 1.99 -28.88 -4.03
CA PRO A 337 1.74 -28.03 -5.18
C PRO A 337 0.87 -26.81 -4.87
N GLU A 338 -0.14 -26.94 -4.01
CA GLU A 338 -1.07 -25.84 -3.71
C GLU A 338 -0.35 -24.71 -2.99
N LYS A 339 0.43 -25.04 -1.95
CA LYS A 339 1.26 -24.06 -1.25
C LYS A 339 2.30 -23.42 -2.15
N ILE A 340 2.88 -24.17 -3.07
CA ILE A 340 3.90 -23.68 -4.00
C ILE A 340 3.29 -22.74 -5.04
N CYS A 341 2.10 -23.07 -5.57
CA CYS A 341 1.39 -22.26 -6.56
C CYS A 341 0.92 -20.90 -6.04
N SER A 342 0.67 -20.78 -4.73
CA SER A 342 0.17 -19.55 -4.10
C SER A 342 1.07 -18.34 -4.36
N ALA A 343 2.39 -18.56 -4.36
CA ALA A 343 3.44 -17.57 -4.58
C ALA A 343 3.28 -16.28 -3.74
N ASP A 344 2.72 -16.40 -2.55
CA ASP A 344 2.46 -15.29 -1.63
C ASP A 344 3.27 -15.39 -0.32
N ILE A 345 3.90 -16.53 -0.04
CA ILE A 345 4.67 -16.79 1.18
C ILE A 345 6.09 -17.29 0.83
N PRO A 346 7.14 -16.82 1.54
CA PRO A 346 8.49 -17.38 1.44
C PRO A 346 8.55 -18.84 1.93
N LEU A 347 9.20 -19.69 1.14
CA LEU A 347 9.33 -21.13 1.39
C LEU A 347 10.53 -21.44 2.30
N ASP A 348 10.42 -22.48 3.13
CA ASP A 348 11.52 -22.91 4.01
C ASP A 348 12.63 -23.63 3.22
N GLY A 349 13.68 -22.88 2.87
CA GLY A 349 14.86 -23.39 2.19
C GLY A 349 15.91 -23.98 3.14
N ALA A 350 16.95 -24.59 2.56
CA ALA A 350 18.03 -25.25 3.29
C ALA A 350 18.86 -24.30 4.17
N LYS A 351 18.88 -23.00 3.85
CA LYS A 351 19.59 -21.95 4.60
C LYS A 351 18.69 -20.72 4.78
N GLY A 352 17.54 -20.94 5.42
CA GLY A 352 16.52 -19.92 5.65
C GLY A 352 15.52 -19.81 4.52
N LYS A 353 14.65 -18.81 4.60
CA LYS A 353 13.55 -18.60 3.65
C LYS A 353 14.07 -18.29 2.24
N VAL A 354 13.45 -18.92 1.25
CA VAL A 354 13.70 -18.72 -0.18
C VAL A 354 12.41 -18.35 -0.89
N PHE A 355 12.54 -17.73 -2.06
CA PHE A 355 11.41 -17.39 -2.91
C PHE A 355 11.78 -17.61 -4.37
N TRP A 356 10.80 -17.41 -5.25
CA TRP A 356 10.95 -17.64 -6.68
C TRP A 356 12.03 -16.76 -7.31
N ARG A 357 12.77 -17.36 -8.25
CA ARG A 357 13.78 -16.68 -9.06
C ARG A 357 13.73 -17.14 -10.51
N LEU A 358 14.44 -16.40 -11.35
CA LEU A 358 14.64 -16.73 -12.74
C LEU A 358 16.03 -17.33 -12.94
N ASP A 359 16.18 -18.07 -14.03
CA ASP A 359 17.47 -18.51 -14.53
C ASP A 359 18.17 -17.38 -15.31
N LYS A 360 18.33 -16.24 -14.63
CA LYS A 360 19.09 -15.08 -15.09
C LYS A 360 20.04 -14.60 -14.00
N PRO A 361 21.13 -13.86 -14.34
CA PRO A 361 22.11 -13.40 -13.38
C PRO A 361 21.48 -12.61 -12.25
N HIS A 362 21.56 -13.17 -11.04
CA HIS A 362 21.09 -12.53 -9.81
C HIS A 362 19.61 -12.06 -9.85
N THR A 363 18.79 -12.62 -10.73
CA THR A 363 17.40 -12.18 -10.93
C THR A 363 16.44 -13.01 -10.09
N VAL A 364 15.74 -12.34 -9.18
CA VAL A 364 14.67 -12.89 -8.35
C VAL A 364 13.31 -12.38 -8.84
N ILE A 365 12.22 -13.00 -8.37
CA ILE A 365 10.87 -12.56 -8.65
C ILE A 365 10.31 -11.88 -7.41
N ARG A 366 9.68 -10.71 -7.58
CA ARG A 366 9.04 -9.96 -6.48
C ARG A 366 7.59 -9.60 -6.88
N PRO A 367 6.56 -9.91 -6.07
CA PRO A 367 5.20 -9.39 -6.22
C PRO A 367 5.12 -7.88 -5.95
N TYR A 368 4.25 -7.20 -6.66
CA TYR A 368 3.87 -5.81 -6.47
C TYR A 368 2.35 -5.66 -6.62
N ASN A 369 1.76 -4.76 -5.85
CA ASN A 369 0.36 -4.39 -5.99
C ASN A 369 0.22 -3.23 -6.97
N ASP A 370 -0.01 -3.55 -8.24
CA ASP A 370 -0.24 -2.56 -9.31
C ASP A 370 -1.68 -2.05 -9.37
N ASN A 371 -2.58 -2.52 -8.49
CA ASN A 371 -3.93 -1.98 -8.40
C ASN A 371 -3.88 -0.50 -7.99
N LYS A 372 -4.90 0.28 -8.36
CA LYS A 372 -5.03 1.67 -7.93
C LYS A 372 -5.26 1.78 -6.41
N LEU A 373 -6.29 1.08 -5.92
CA LEU A 373 -6.68 1.08 -4.50
C LEU A 373 -6.83 -0.33 -3.91
N PHE A 374 -7.36 -1.29 -4.67
CA PHE A 374 -7.61 -2.64 -4.16
C PHE A 374 -6.34 -3.33 -3.64
N GLY A 375 -6.43 -4.00 -2.50
CA GLY A 375 -5.31 -4.70 -1.86
C GLY A 375 -4.20 -3.80 -1.28
N HIS A 376 -4.39 -2.47 -1.24
CA HIS A 376 -3.46 -1.56 -0.58
C HIS A 376 -3.80 -1.38 0.90
N TRP A 377 -2.77 -1.19 1.72
CA TRP A 377 -2.87 -0.95 3.15
C TRP A 377 -2.54 0.51 3.48
N ASN A 378 -3.53 1.30 3.87
CA ASN A 378 -3.38 2.68 4.34
C ASN A 378 -4.64 3.13 5.10
N TYR A 379 -4.54 4.19 5.90
CA TYR A 379 -5.68 4.63 6.71
C TYR A 379 -6.93 5.08 5.91
N PRO A 380 -6.83 5.78 4.76
CA PRO A 380 -8.02 6.21 4.03
C PRO A 380 -8.82 5.01 3.50
N LEU A 381 -8.12 3.95 3.08
CA LEU A 381 -8.79 2.69 2.69
C LEU A 381 -9.41 1.97 3.90
N GLY A 382 -8.79 2.04 5.08
CA GLY A 382 -9.36 1.49 6.30
C GLY A 382 -10.78 2.01 6.57
N VAL A 383 -10.97 3.35 6.52
CA VAL A 383 -12.29 3.95 6.72
C VAL A 383 -13.22 3.75 5.53
N THR A 384 -12.68 3.81 4.31
CA THR A 384 -13.47 3.61 3.08
C THR A 384 -14.15 2.26 3.07
N LEU A 385 -13.36 1.21 3.30
CA LEU A 385 -13.83 -0.16 3.26
C LEU A 385 -14.67 -0.51 4.50
N TYR A 386 -14.44 0.16 5.64
CA TYR A 386 -15.32 0.01 6.81
C TYR A 386 -16.74 0.49 6.49
N GLY A 387 -16.86 1.68 5.89
CA GLY A 387 -18.14 2.19 5.42
C GLY A 387 -18.81 1.30 4.37
N LEU A 388 -18.01 0.74 3.45
CA LEU A 388 -18.49 -0.18 2.42
C LEU A 388 -19.03 -1.50 3.02
N ALA A 389 -18.34 -2.08 4.00
CA ALA A 389 -18.78 -3.29 4.69
C ALA A 389 -20.08 -3.04 5.47
N GLU A 390 -20.15 -1.93 6.23
CA GLU A 390 -21.38 -1.55 6.96
C GLU A 390 -22.55 -1.26 6.02
N ALA A 391 -22.30 -0.63 4.87
CA ALA A 391 -23.32 -0.42 3.85
C ALA A 391 -23.85 -1.75 3.32
N GLY A 392 -22.97 -2.68 2.93
CA GLY A 392 -23.34 -4.03 2.50
C GLY A 392 -24.18 -4.78 3.53
N ARG A 393 -23.78 -4.74 4.81
CA ARG A 393 -24.54 -5.34 5.92
C ARG A 393 -25.92 -4.70 6.07
N PHE A 394 -26.03 -3.38 5.96
CA PHE A 394 -27.30 -2.64 6.11
C PHE A 394 -28.28 -2.90 4.95
N ILE A 395 -27.81 -2.84 3.70
CA ILE A 395 -28.65 -3.10 2.52
C ILE A 395 -28.85 -4.60 2.23
N LYS A 396 -28.14 -5.47 2.95
CA LYS A 396 -28.11 -6.93 2.79
C LYS A 396 -27.53 -7.40 1.45
N ASP A 397 -26.48 -6.73 0.99
CA ASP A 397 -25.71 -7.12 -0.20
C ASP A 397 -24.38 -7.75 0.24
N SER A 398 -24.28 -9.08 0.13
CA SER A 398 -23.06 -9.81 0.47
C SER A 398 -21.90 -9.50 -0.48
N SER A 399 -22.15 -9.05 -1.71
CA SER A 399 -21.09 -8.79 -2.69
C SER A 399 -20.18 -7.61 -2.29
N LEU A 400 -20.72 -6.62 -1.57
CA LEU A 400 -19.94 -5.52 -1.01
C LEU A 400 -19.04 -5.99 0.14
N VAL A 401 -19.56 -6.85 1.02
CA VAL A 401 -18.78 -7.45 2.11
C VAL A 401 -17.70 -8.36 1.56
N ASP A 402 -18.03 -9.22 0.59
CA ASP A 402 -17.07 -10.10 -0.10
C ASP A 402 -15.92 -9.33 -0.76
N TYR A 403 -16.21 -8.17 -1.35
CA TYR A 403 -15.19 -7.30 -1.93
C TYR A 403 -14.22 -6.79 -0.86
N VAL A 404 -14.75 -6.30 0.28
CA VAL A 404 -13.95 -5.83 1.42
C VAL A 404 -13.11 -6.97 2.00
N THR A 405 -13.72 -8.14 2.22
CA THR A 405 -13.04 -9.34 2.72
C THR A 405 -11.88 -9.72 1.81
N LYS A 406 -12.10 -9.82 0.49
CA LYS A 406 -11.03 -10.12 -0.48
C LYS A 406 -9.91 -9.09 -0.49
N HIS A 407 -10.22 -7.82 -0.26
CA HIS A 407 -9.21 -6.76 -0.13
C HIS A 407 -8.32 -7.02 1.09
N VAL A 408 -8.95 -7.27 2.26
CA VAL A 408 -8.25 -7.55 3.52
C VAL A 408 -7.43 -8.83 3.41
N GLU A 409 -7.97 -9.90 2.83
CA GLU A 409 -7.28 -11.18 2.62
C GLU A 409 -6.05 -11.06 1.73
N LEU A 410 -6.09 -10.21 0.69
CA LEU A 410 -4.89 -9.93 -0.11
C LEU A 410 -3.82 -9.30 0.78
N CYS A 411 -4.20 -8.39 1.68
CA CYS A 411 -3.26 -7.73 2.57
C CYS A 411 -2.67 -8.67 3.64
N THR A 412 -3.51 -9.48 4.28
CA THR A 412 -3.07 -10.36 5.38
C THR A 412 -2.17 -11.48 4.86
N ARG A 413 -2.50 -12.06 3.70
CA ARG A 413 -1.78 -13.17 3.09
C ARG A 413 -0.35 -12.82 2.67
N PHE A 414 -0.11 -11.58 2.23
CA PHE A 414 1.23 -11.11 1.84
C PHE A 414 2.05 -10.50 2.99
N PHE A 415 1.55 -10.50 4.23
CA PHE A 415 2.24 -9.90 5.37
C PHE A 415 3.60 -10.55 5.64
N ASP A 416 3.66 -11.88 5.74
CA ASP A 416 4.91 -12.59 6.02
C ASP A 416 5.93 -12.42 4.88
N TYR A 417 5.46 -12.36 3.63
CA TYR A 417 6.30 -12.01 2.49
C TYR A 417 6.84 -10.59 2.61
N ALA A 418 5.99 -9.60 2.91
CA ALA A 418 6.40 -8.20 2.99
C ALA A 418 7.49 -7.99 4.07
N MET A 419 7.33 -8.63 5.23
CA MET A 419 8.33 -8.58 6.31
C MET A 419 9.65 -9.21 5.88
N TRP A 420 9.61 -10.40 5.28
CA TRP A 420 10.81 -11.08 4.77
C TRP A 420 11.50 -10.28 3.65
N ASP A 421 10.73 -9.74 2.71
CA ASP A 421 11.22 -9.00 1.55
C ASP A 421 11.85 -7.67 1.95
N ARG A 422 11.27 -6.95 2.93
CA ARG A 422 11.89 -5.78 3.58
C ARG A 422 13.26 -6.13 4.15
N ASP A 423 13.34 -7.15 4.98
CA ASP A 423 14.59 -7.53 5.65
C ASP A 423 15.65 -8.01 4.64
N ARG A 424 15.20 -8.62 3.54
CA ARG A 424 16.07 -9.18 2.51
C ARG A 424 16.62 -8.14 1.53
N TYR A 425 15.81 -7.15 1.15
CA TYR A 425 16.13 -6.21 0.06
C TYR A 425 16.12 -4.73 0.47
N GLY A 426 15.88 -4.43 1.75
CA GLY A 426 15.86 -3.08 2.32
C GLY A 426 14.46 -2.45 2.37
N ALA A 427 13.61 -2.75 1.39
CA ALA A 427 12.24 -2.23 1.30
C ALA A 427 11.31 -3.31 0.75
N ALA A 428 10.12 -3.47 1.34
CA ALA A 428 9.12 -4.43 0.89
C ALA A 428 8.46 -3.98 -0.42
N SER A 429 8.26 -4.88 -1.38
CA SER A 429 7.53 -4.61 -2.62
C SER A 429 6.01 -4.60 -2.44
N MET A 430 5.52 -5.14 -1.31
CA MET A 430 4.13 -5.17 -0.88
C MET A 430 4.02 -4.51 0.50
N HIS A 431 2.87 -3.88 0.80
CA HIS A 431 2.53 -3.36 2.13
C HIS A 431 3.63 -2.52 2.78
N ASN A 432 4.07 -1.47 2.07
CA ASN A 432 5.11 -0.56 2.51
C ASN A 432 4.86 0.07 3.88
N LEU A 433 3.63 0.54 4.14
CA LEU A 433 3.28 1.13 5.44
C LEU A 433 3.27 0.08 6.55
N LEU A 434 2.55 -1.03 6.36
CA LEU A 434 2.44 -2.10 7.36
C LEU A 434 3.82 -2.70 7.72
N SER A 435 4.69 -2.89 6.74
CA SER A 435 6.04 -3.39 6.98
C SER A 435 7.00 -2.36 7.61
N THR A 436 6.62 -1.08 7.68
CA THR A 436 7.48 -0.02 8.24
C THR A 436 6.69 0.93 9.15
N LEU A 437 5.94 0.35 10.11
CA LEU A 437 5.15 1.11 11.08
C LEU A 437 6.01 2.17 11.79
N SER A 438 5.57 3.41 11.66
CA SER A 438 6.21 4.59 12.26
C SER A 438 5.21 5.62 12.80
N THR A 439 3.97 5.62 12.29
CA THR A 439 2.88 6.46 12.74
C THR A 439 1.59 5.67 12.88
N LEU A 440 0.60 6.22 13.59
CA LEU A 440 -0.73 5.64 13.71
C LEU A 440 -1.44 5.50 12.34
N ASP A 441 -1.19 6.44 11.42
CA ASP A 441 -1.71 6.44 10.04
C ASP A 441 -1.30 5.18 9.25
N ASP A 442 -0.21 4.53 9.64
CA ASP A 442 0.30 3.33 8.96
C ASP A 442 -0.53 2.08 9.30
N CYS A 443 -1.25 2.05 10.42
CA CYS A 443 -1.87 0.82 10.93
C CYS A 443 -3.27 0.96 11.50
N GLY A 444 -3.61 2.05 12.18
CA GLY A 444 -4.76 2.09 13.08
C GLY A 444 -6.10 1.84 12.41
N SER A 445 -6.46 2.72 11.47
CA SER A 445 -7.73 2.64 10.73
C SER A 445 -7.86 1.30 9.99
N PHE A 446 -6.82 0.87 9.27
CA PHE A 446 -6.89 -0.38 8.50
C PHE A 446 -6.87 -1.62 9.40
N GLY A 447 -6.09 -1.62 10.47
CA GLY A 447 -6.10 -2.67 11.49
C GLY A 447 -7.46 -2.79 12.16
N SER A 448 -8.13 -1.65 12.42
CA SER A 448 -9.49 -1.62 12.94
C SER A 448 -10.49 -2.27 11.96
N LEU A 449 -10.42 -1.93 10.68
CA LEU A 449 -11.19 -2.58 9.62
C LEU A 449 -10.95 -4.08 9.58
N MET A 450 -9.67 -4.51 9.58
CA MET A 450 -9.29 -5.92 9.54
C MET A 450 -9.92 -6.70 10.69
N LEU A 451 -9.94 -6.12 11.91
CA LEU A 451 -10.61 -6.73 13.06
C LEU A 451 -12.14 -6.71 12.94
N GLU A 452 -12.72 -5.67 12.35
CA GLU A 452 -14.17 -5.54 12.12
C GLU A 452 -14.72 -6.61 11.17
N VAL A 453 -13.94 -7.02 10.17
CA VAL A 453 -14.32 -8.06 9.19
C VAL A 453 -13.67 -9.41 9.46
N SER A 454 -13.06 -9.59 10.64
CA SER A 454 -12.31 -10.80 10.97
C SER A 454 -13.18 -12.07 11.00
N GLY A 455 -14.48 -11.93 11.27
CA GLY A 455 -15.43 -13.05 11.23
C GLY A 455 -15.75 -13.55 9.83
N GLU A 456 -15.42 -12.75 8.81
CA GLU A 456 -15.63 -13.05 7.39
C GLU A 456 -14.35 -13.55 6.68
N LEU A 457 -13.19 -13.51 7.33
CA LEU A 457 -11.91 -13.95 6.75
C LEU A 457 -11.78 -15.47 6.73
N ASN A 458 -11.06 -16.00 5.74
CA ASN A 458 -10.83 -17.44 5.59
C ASN A 458 -9.69 -18.02 6.47
N ASP A 459 -8.89 -17.18 7.13
CA ASP A 459 -7.77 -17.61 7.97
C ASP A 459 -7.54 -16.69 9.19
N ASP A 460 -6.73 -17.16 10.13
CA ASP A 460 -6.35 -16.45 11.36
C ASP A 460 -5.05 -15.63 11.23
N ALA A 461 -4.55 -15.37 10.02
CA ALA A 461 -3.31 -14.60 9.83
C ALA A 461 -3.45 -13.16 10.37
N TYR A 462 -4.67 -12.63 10.40
CA TYR A 462 -4.99 -11.32 10.97
C TYR A 462 -4.60 -11.19 12.45
N VAL A 463 -4.59 -12.28 13.22
CA VAL A 463 -4.26 -12.25 14.65
C VAL A 463 -2.82 -11.80 14.86
N ARG A 464 -1.86 -12.37 14.10
CA ARG A 464 -0.45 -11.97 14.19
C ARG A 464 -0.23 -10.52 13.78
N ILE A 465 -0.99 -10.05 12.79
CA ILE A 465 -0.93 -8.66 12.33
C ILE A 465 -1.49 -7.73 13.40
N ALA A 466 -2.61 -8.11 14.03
CA ALA A 466 -3.20 -7.36 15.13
C ALA A 466 -2.23 -7.26 16.33
N ASP A 467 -1.56 -8.36 16.69
CA ASP A 467 -0.52 -8.36 17.73
C ASP A 467 0.65 -7.43 17.39
N TYR A 468 1.10 -7.45 16.14
CA TYR A 468 2.17 -6.57 15.65
C TYR A 468 1.78 -5.08 15.71
N ILE A 469 0.54 -4.74 15.33
CA ILE A 469 0.02 -3.37 15.43
C ILE A 469 -0.14 -2.95 16.90
N ALA A 470 -0.66 -3.83 17.75
CA ALA A 470 -0.84 -3.56 19.16
C ALA A 470 0.50 -3.33 19.89
N ASP A 471 1.53 -4.12 19.59
CA ASP A 471 2.90 -3.90 20.10
C ASP A 471 3.44 -2.53 19.66
N PHE A 472 3.24 -2.16 18.39
CA PHE A 472 3.65 -0.84 17.90
C PHE A 472 2.98 0.30 18.68
N ILE A 473 1.64 0.33 18.73
CA ILE A 473 0.88 1.40 19.40
C ILE A 473 1.19 1.48 20.89
N ARG A 474 1.30 0.33 21.56
CA ARG A 474 1.48 0.29 23.02
C ARG A 474 2.92 0.58 23.44
N ASN A 475 3.89 -0.06 22.79
CA ASN A 475 5.27 -0.16 23.29
C ASN A 475 6.29 0.65 22.50
N ARG A 476 5.99 1.07 21.25
CA ARG A 476 6.97 1.71 20.36
C ARG A 476 6.61 3.13 19.95
N LEU A 477 5.31 3.42 19.83
CA LEU A 477 4.84 4.75 19.48
C LEU A 477 5.20 5.76 20.58
N ASP A 478 5.71 6.91 20.15
CA ASP A 478 6.12 7.99 21.05
C ASP A 478 4.95 8.58 21.84
N ARG A 479 5.24 8.93 23.10
CA ARG A 479 4.27 9.52 24.04
C ARG A 479 4.85 10.71 24.78
N LEU A 480 4.01 11.69 25.09
CA LEU A 480 4.31 12.72 26.06
C LEU A 480 4.45 12.13 27.48
N PRO A 481 5.05 12.85 28.45
CA PRO A 481 5.22 12.37 29.81
C PRO A 481 3.93 11.94 30.54
N ASP A 482 2.76 12.48 30.17
CA ASP A 482 1.46 12.09 30.73
C ASP A 482 0.81 10.88 30.01
N GLY A 483 1.45 10.40 28.94
CA GLY A 483 1.07 9.23 28.16
C GLY A 483 0.28 9.53 26.89
N ALA A 484 0.06 10.81 26.55
CA ALA A 484 -0.61 11.19 25.30
C ALA A 484 0.23 10.77 24.09
N PHE A 485 -0.41 10.15 23.09
CA PHE A 485 0.24 9.90 21.81
C PHE A 485 0.68 11.21 21.18
N TYR A 486 1.84 11.21 20.53
CA TYR A 486 2.27 12.32 19.70
C TYR A 486 3.18 11.82 18.58
N ARG A 487 3.31 12.63 17.53
CA ARG A 487 4.08 12.28 16.35
C ARG A 487 5.53 12.74 16.53
N VAL A 488 6.46 11.80 16.51
CA VAL A 488 7.90 12.05 16.34
C VAL A 488 8.29 11.47 15.00
N ASN A 489 8.73 12.33 14.09
CA ASN A 489 9.18 11.87 12.80
C ASN A 489 10.26 12.80 12.23
N PRO A 490 11.55 12.51 12.50
CA PRO A 490 12.64 13.37 12.03
C PRO A 490 12.73 13.45 10.50
N GLU A 491 12.09 12.53 9.77
CA GLU A 491 12.07 12.49 8.31
C GLU A 491 10.86 13.21 7.71
N HIS A 492 9.85 13.50 8.53
CA HIS A 492 8.67 14.26 8.17
C HIS A 492 8.56 15.48 9.08
N LEU A 493 9.39 16.48 8.84
CA LEU A 493 9.48 17.72 9.65
C LEU A 493 8.12 18.44 9.85
N LEU A 494 7.18 18.23 8.91
CA LEU A 494 5.81 18.73 8.98
C LEU A 494 4.97 18.12 10.12
N MET A 495 5.31 16.93 10.59
CA MET A 495 4.57 16.22 11.65
C MET A 495 5.39 16.03 12.93
N ASP A 496 6.67 16.39 12.91
CA ASP A 496 7.54 16.18 14.08
C ASP A 496 7.11 17.05 15.27
N GLN A 497 7.03 16.41 16.44
CA GLN A 497 6.67 17.00 17.74
C GLN A 497 5.28 17.64 17.77
N THR A 498 4.26 16.90 17.33
CA THR A 498 2.87 17.38 17.28
C THR A 498 1.85 16.33 17.71
N LEU A 499 0.72 16.76 18.28
CA LEU A 499 -0.46 15.92 18.55
C LEU A 499 -1.58 16.32 17.61
N TRP A 500 -2.20 15.35 16.92
CA TRP A 500 -3.22 15.62 15.90
C TRP A 500 -4.56 15.06 16.32
N ALA A 501 -5.63 15.83 16.25
CA ALA A 501 -6.98 15.35 16.53
C ALA A 501 -7.31 14.01 15.83
N ASP A 502 -6.80 13.84 14.62
CA ASP A 502 -6.88 12.64 13.78
C ASP A 502 -6.32 11.36 14.46
N ASP A 503 -5.28 11.48 15.30
CA ASP A 503 -4.65 10.35 16.00
C ASP A 503 -5.63 9.56 16.88
N LEU A 504 -6.71 10.21 17.33
CA LEU A 504 -7.79 9.55 18.05
C LEU A 504 -8.46 8.48 17.17
N TYR A 505 -8.80 8.81 15.93
CA TYR A 505 -9.38 7.83 15.01
C TYR A 505 -8.35 6.80 14.57
N MET A 506 -7.08 7.20 14.43
CA MET A 506 -6.00 6.28 14.07
C MET A 506 -5.57 5.37 15.23
N SER A 507 -6.19 5.42 16.40
CA SER A 507 -5.84 4.56 17.54
C SER A 507 -7.04 3.92 18.22
N VAL A 508 -8.02 4.74 18.63
CA VAL A 508 -9.14 4.33 19.49
C VAL A 508 -9.96 3.16 18.90
N PRO A 509 -10.41 3.20 17.63
CA PRO A 509 -11.20 2.10 17.04
C PRO A 509 -10.45 0.77 16.99
N PHE A 510 -9.14 0.80 16.71
CA PHE A 510 -8.30 -0.40 16.73
C PHE A 510 -8.17 -0.95 18.14
N LEU A 511 -7.83 -0.09 19.11
CA LEU A 511 -7.66 -0.48 20.52
C LEU A 511 -8.94 -1.11 21.08
N CYS A 512 -10.11 -0.55 20.75
CA CYS A 512 -11.42 -1.10 21.15
C CYS A 512 -11.66 -2.50 20.58
N ARG A 513 -11.42 -2.70 19.28
CA ARG A 513 -11.62 -4.00 18.63
C ARG A 513 -10.59 -5.03 19.08
N TYR A 514 -9.36 -4.60 19.35
CA TYR A 514 -8.31 -5.46 19.86
C TYR A 514 -8.57 -5.89 21.32
N TYR A 515 -9.12 -4.99 22.14
CA TYR A 515 -9.67 -5.35 23.45
C TYR A 515 -10.79 -6.40 23.30
N LYS A 516 -11.74 -6.21 22.38
CA LYS A 516 -12.79 -7.21 22.11
C LYS A 516 -12.22 -8.58 21.69
N LEU A 517 -11.15 -8.59 20.88
CA LEU A 517 -10.48 -9.81 20.45
C LEU A 517 -9.78 -10.54 21.61
N THR A 518 -9.09 -9.80 22.48
CA THR A 518 -8.13 -10.38 23.43
C THR A 518 -8.58 -10.37 24.90
N GLY A 519 -9.58 -9.57 25.26
CA GLY A 519 -10.03 -9.34 26.63
C GLY A 519 -9.07 -8.52 27.50
N ARG A 520 -7.99 -7.97 26.92
CA ARG A 520 -6.93 -7.26 27.64
C ARG A 520 -7.30 -5.80 27.94
N GLN A 521 -7.65 -5.55 29.21
CA GLN A 521 -8.20 -4.25 29.65
C GLN A 521 -7.27 -3.07 29.37
N GLU A 522 -5.95 -3.29 29.37
CA GLU A 522 -5.00 -2.19 29.17
C GLU A 522 -5.18 -1.45 27.83
N PHE A 523 -5.79 -2.07 26.82
CA PHE A 523 -6.04 -1.44 25.52
C PHE A 523 -7.28 -0.53 25.53
N ILE A 524 -8.35 -0.93 26.22
CA ILE A 524 -9.54 -0.07 26.34
C ILE A 524 -9.28 1.10 27.31
N ASP A 525 -8.51 0.85 28.38
CA ASP A 525 -8.08 1.89 29.32
C ASP A 525 -7.21 2.95 28.64
N ASP A 526 -6.24 2.52 27.80
CA ASP A 526 -5.39 3.45 27.05
C ASP A 526 -6.22 4.25 26.03
N ALA A 527 -7.16 3.61 25.32
CA ALA A 527 -8.07 4.29 24.40
C ALA A 527 -8.92 5.39 25.09
N ALA A 528 -9.49 5.07 26.25
CA ALA A 528 -10.23 6.01 27.08
C ALA A 528 -9.36 7.18 27.56
N LYS A 529 -8.14 6.86 28.03
CA LYS A 529 -7.17 7.86 28.48
C LYS A 529 -6.75 8.81 27.36
N GLN A 530 -6.58 8.33 26.12
CA GLN A 530 -6.22 9.20 24.99
C GLN A 530 -7.29 10.25 24.72
N LEU A 531 -8.58 9.90 24.73
CA LEU A 531 -9.65 10.90 24.50
C LEU A 531 -9.64 12.01 25.56
N VAL A 532 -9.44 11.65 26.84
CA VAL A 532 -9.31 12.63 27.94
C VAL A 532 -8.10 13.53 27.76
N LEU A 533 -6.93 12.96 27.44
CA LEU A 533 -5.70 13.72 27.24
C LEU A 533 -5.79 14.66 26.03
N TYR A 534 -6.30 14.19 24.89
CA TYR A 534 -6.47 15.03 23.72
C TYR A 534 -7.49 16.15 23.97
N HIS A 535 -8.56 15.88 24.72
CA HIS A 535 -9.49 16.92 25.17
C HIS A 535 -8.75 18.00 25.98
N LYS A 536 -7.91 17.62 26.94
CA LYS A 536 -7.07 18.56 27.71
C LYS A 536 -6.17 19.45 26.82
N TYR A 537 -5.60 18.90 25.74
CA TYR A 537 -4.64 19.63 24.89
C TYR A 537 -5.28 20.49 23.79
N LEU A 538 -6.41 20.05 23.24
CA LEU A 538 -6.97 20.61 22.01
C LEU A 538 -8.34 21.27 22.21
N TYR A 539 -9.06 20.98 23.29
CA TYR A 539 -10.40 21.50 23.49
C TYR A 539 -10.42 23.02 23.65
N ARG A 540 -11.37 23.66 22.97
CA ARG A 540 -11.60 25.09 22.98
C ARG A 540 -12.90 25.39 23.75
N PRO A 541 -12.83 25.79 25.03
CA PRO A 541 -14.02 25.94 25.86
C PRO A 541 -14.96 27.07 25.41
N ASP A 542 -14.44 28.09 24.71
CA ASP A 542 -15.22 29.19 24.16
C ASP A 542 -16.16 28.75 23.02
N LYS A 543 -15.78 27.71 22.28
CA LYS A 543 -16.52 27.20 21.11
C LYS A 543 -17.08 25.80 21.31
N LYS A 544 -16.70 25.11 22.39
CA LYS A 544 -16.96 23.69 22.65
C LYS A 544 -16.57 22.75 21.49
N ILE A 545 -15.44 23.00 20.86
CA ILE A 545 -14.90 22.18 19.75
C ILE A 545 -13.38 22.03 19.91
N MET A 546 -12.75 21.25 19.03
CA MET A 546 -11.31 20.98 19.10
C MET A 546 -10.52 21.89 18.17
N SER A 547 -9.32 22.27 18.60
CA SER A 547 -8.23 22.66 17.71
C SER A 547 -7.70 21.43 16.97
N HIS A 548 -7.23 21.61 15.74
CA HIS A 548 -6.71 20.51 14.92
C HIS A 548 -5.42 19.89 15.50
N VAL A 549 -4.44 20.72 15.87
CA VAL A 549 -3.09 20.25 16.26
C VAL A 549 -2.59 20.99 17.50
N TYR A 550 -1.85 20.28 18.35
CA TYR A 550 -1.01 20.86 19.38
C TYR A 550 0.46 20.72 18.98
N ASP A 551 1.15 21.85 18.79
CA ASP A 551 2.58 21.88 18.52
C ASP A 551 3.34 21.86 19.86
N VAL A 552 4.03 20.75 20.11
CA VAL A 552 4.77 20.51 21.37
C VAL A 552 5.99 21.44 21.47
N ARG A 553 6.61 21.80 20.34
CA ARG A 553 7.78 22.70 20.31
C ARG A 553 7.39 24.08 20.78
N HIS A 554 6.25 24.57 20.29
CA HIS A 554 5.70 25.88 20.66
C HIS A 554 4.85 25.84 21.93
N ARG A 555 4.49 24.65 22.41
CA ARG A 555 3.57 24.40 23.54
C ARG A 555 2.22 25.10 23.36
N LYS A 556 1.70 25.06 22.13
CA LYS A 556 0.47 25.75 21.75
C LYS A 556 -0.39 24.89 20.83
N ALA A 557 -1.70 24.94 21.06
CA ALA A 557 -2.68 24.53 20.07
C ALA A 557 -2.64 25.49 18.87
N THR A 558 -2.99 25.01 17.68
CA THR A 558 -3.11 25.88 16.50
C THR A 558 -4.31 26.80 16.57
N GLU A 559 -5.29 26.47 17.43
CA GLU A 559 -6.59 27.14 17.57
C GLU A 559 -7.41 27.18 16.27
N VAL A 560 -7.04 26.39 15.26
CA VAL A 560 -7.81 26.21 14.03
C VAL A 560 -8.79 25.05 14.17
N SER A 561 -10.07 25.31 13.92
CA SER A 561 -11.16 24.34 14.03
C SER A 561 -11.44 23.65 12.70
N TRP A 562 -10.47 22.85 12.24
CA TRP A 562 -10.61 22.09 11.00
C TRP A 562 -11.71 21.02 11.11
N GLY A 563 -12.58 20.97 10.11
CA GLY A 563 -13.78 20.14 10.09
C GLY A 563 -13.48 18.65 10.23
N ARG A 564 -12.67 18.07 9.34
CA ARG A 564 -12.39 16.63 9.38
C ARG A 564 -11.68 16.20 10.67
N GLY A 565 -10.68 16.97 11.14
CA GLY A 565 -10.01 16.67 12.41
C GLY A 565 -11.00 16.59 13.58
N ASN A 566 -11.96 17.52 13.66
CA ASN A 566 -13.05 17.47 14.64
C ASN A 566 -14.02 16.30 14.43
N GLY A 567 -14.33 15.98 13.17
CA GLY A 567 -15.13 14.80 12.83
C GLY A 567 -14.49 13.52 13.39
N TRP A 568 -13.18 13.35 13.23
CA TRP A 568 -12.47 12.18 13.77
C TRP A 568 -12.55 12.09 15.29
N VAL A 569 -12.55 13.23 15.99
CA VAL A 569 -12.77 13.26 17.45
C VAL A 569 -14.17 12.75 17.78
N ALA A 570 -15.22 13.35 17.21
CA ALA A 570 -16.61 12.96 17.47
C ALA A 570 -16.86 11.48 17.15
N PHE A 571 -16.32 11.02 16.02
CA PHE A 571 -16.41 9.64 15.60
C PHE A 571 -15.71 8.68 16.57
N SER A 572 -14.51 9.03 17.05
CA SER A 572 -13.75 8.23 18.02
C SER A 572 -14.41 8.13 19.39
N TYR A 573 -15.04 9.20 19.87
CA TYR A 573 -15.88 9.13 21.07
C TYR A 573 -17.03 8.13 20.88
N SER A 574 -17.73 8.22 19.73
CA SER A 574 -18.83 7.30 19.43
C SER A 574 -18.37 5.85 19.30
N GLU A 575 -17.16 5.59 18.80
CA GLU A 575 -16.59 4.25 18.72
C GLU A 575 -16.23 3.74 20.12
N LEU A 576 -15.50 4.51 20.93
CA LEU A 576 -15.10 4.07 22.27
C LEU A 576 -16.31 3.75 23.16
N LEU A 577 -17.32 4.63 23.20
CA LEU A 577 -18.47 4.48 24.10
C LEU A 577 -19.28 3.20 23.84
N ARG A 578 -19.19 2.61 22.63
CA ARG A 578 -19.80 1.30 22.33
C ARG A 578 -19.09 0.11 22.99
N PHE A 579 -17.80 0.25 23.27
CA PHE A 579 -16.94 -0.82 23.82
C PHE A 579 -16.61 -0.60 25.28
N LEU A 580 -16.70 0.64 25.77
CA LEU A 580 -16.32 1.02 27.11
C LEU A 580 -17.26 0.38 28.15
N PRO A 581 -16.73 -0.36 29.14
CA PRO A 581 -17.55 -0.93 30.21
C PRO A 581 -18.37 0.14 30.94
N GLU A 582 -19.61 -0.17 31.32
CA GLU A 582 -20.51 0.78 31.98
C GLU A 582 -19.96 1.32 33.31
N ASN A 583 -19.15 0.52 34.01
CA ASN A 583 -18.52 0.86 35.28
C ASN A 583 -17.08 1.39 35.13
N HIS A 584 -16.62 1.69 33.91
CA HIS A 584 -15.28 2.24 33.69
C HIS A 584 -15.15 3.65 34.29
N GLU A 585 -14.05 3.94 34.98
CA GLU A 585 -13.86 5.17 35.77
C GLU A 585 -14.00 6.46 34.94
N LEU A 586 -13.49 6.46 33.70
CA LEU A 586 -13.55 7.62 32.80
C LEU A 586 -14.89 7.78 32.07
N ARG A 587 -15.85 6.84 32.21
CA ARG A 587 -17.05 6.82 31.35
C ARG A 587 -17.89 8.08 31.49
N GLU A 588 -18.13 8.54 32.71
CA GLU A 588 -18.93 9.75 32.93
C GLU A 588 -18.26 11.01 32.36
N GLU A 589 -16.94 11.14 32.52
CA GLU A 589 -16.19 12.26 31.94
C GLU A 589 -16.25 12.23 30.42
N LEU A 590 -16.07 11.06 29.81
CA LEU A 590 -16.13 10.90 28.36
C LEU A 590 -17.52 11.22 27.80
N ILE A 591 -18.60 10.85 28.49
CA ILE A 591 -19.96 11.21 28.08
C ILE A 591 -20.18 12.73 28.20
N ARG A 592 -19.69 13.37 29.26
CA ARG A 592 -19.77 14.84 29.40
C ARG A 592 -19.01 15.55 28.28
N ASN A 593 -17.76 15.17 28.03
CA ASN A 593 -16.96 15.73 26.93
C ASN A 593 -17.62 15.52 25.57
N PHE A 594 -18.21 14.34 25.35
CA PHE A 594 -18.95 14.04 24.13
C PHE A 594 -20.17 14.96 23.95
N ASN A 595 -20.97 15.18 25.00
CA ASN A 595 -22.10 16.12 24.94
C ASN A 595 -21.63 17.55 24.65
N ASP A 596 -20.59 18.04 25.33
CA ASP A 596 -20.07 19.39 25.10
C ASP A 596 -19.62 19.58 23.64
N LEU A 597 -18.87 18.61 23.10
CA LEU A 597 -18.45 18.63 21.70
C LEU A 597 -19.65 18.59 20.75
N CYS A 598 -20.63 17.71 20.99
CA CYS A 598 -21.82 17.59 20.17
C CYS A 598 -22.67 18.86 20.18
N GLU A 599 -22.79 19.56 21.31
CA GLU A 599 -23.42 20.89 21.37
C GLU A 599 -22.68 21.93 20.52
N GLY A 600 -21.35 21.97 20.61
CA GLY A 600 -20.52 22.87 19.80
C GLY A 600 -20.66 22.59 18.30
N TYR A 601 -20.67 21.33 17.90
CA TYR A 601 -20.89 20.94 16.50
C TYR A 601 -22.29 21.31 16.03
N LEU A 602 -23.33 21.00 16.81
CA LEU A 602 -24.72 21.33 16.45
C LEU A 602 -24.92 22.82 16.18
N ALA A 603 -24.28 23.69 16.97
CA ALA A 603 -24.37 25.15 16.80
C ALA A 603 -23.73 25.67 15.49
N LEU A 604 -22.95 24.85 14.79
CA LEU A 604 -22.22 25.21 13.57
C LEU A 604 -22.76 24.51 12.31
N GLN A 605 -23.90 23.81 12.40
CA GLN A 605 -24.56 23.23 11.23
C GLN A 605 -25.16 24.35 10.36
N ASP A 606 -24.91 24.31 9.05
CA ASP A 606 -25.45 25.29 8.12
C ASP A 606 -26.93 25.05 7.77
N GLU A 607 -27.53 25.98 7.03
CA GLU A 607 -28.95 25.89 6.60
C GLU A 607 -29.23 24.70 5.66
N LYS A 608 -28.20 24.16 5.00
CA LYS A 608 -28.27 22.98 4.14
C LYS A 608 -28.05 21.68 4.90
N GLY A 609 -27.72 21.76 6.19
CA GLY A 609 -27.42 20.62 7.05
C GLY A 609 -25.95 20.17 7.03
N MET A 610 -25.09 20.87 6.29
CA MET A 610 -23.67 20.56 6.17
C MET A 610 -22.84 21.28 7.23
N TRP A 611 -21.62 20.81 7.43
CA TRP A 611 -20.56 21.51 8.15
C TRP A 611 -19.45 21.91 7.19
N HIS A 612 -18.74 22.98 7.54
CA HIS A 612 -17.74 23.58 6.67
C HIS A 612 -16.33 23.11 6.99
N GLN A 613 -15.44 23.23 6.00
CA GLN A 613 -14.02 22.89 6.07
C GLN A 613 -13.32 23.53 7.28
N VAL A 614 -13.60 24.80 7.54
CA VAL A 614 -13.27 25.49 8.79
C VAL A 614 -14.58 25.71 9.52
N LEU A 615 -14.80 24.99 10.62
CA LEU A 615 -16.12 24.92 11.27
C LEU A 615 -16.66 26.29 11.70
N THR A 616 -15.77 27.24 11.99
CA THR A 616 -16.13 28.57 12.48
C THR A 616 -16.14 29.63 11.40
N ASP A 617 -15.94 29.23 10.13
CA ASP A 617 -15.98 30.13 8.98
C ASP A 617 -16.95 29.55 7.91
N PRO A 618 -18.20 30.04 7.86
CA PRO A 618 -19.20 29.56 6.91
C PRO A 618 -18.89 29.89 5.45
N ASP A 619 -17.92 30.77 5.18
CA ASP A 619 -17.48 31.06 3.80
C ASP A 619 -16.49 29.99 3.29
N SER A 620 -15.98 29.11 4.16
CA SER A 620 -15.23 27.93 3.72
C SER A 620 -16.18 26.91 3.09
N TYR A 621 -15.68 25.98 2.27
CA TYR A 621 -16.57 25.07 1.53
C TYR A 621 -17.25 24.04 2.45
N PRO A 622 -18.51 23.63 2.16
CA PRO A 622 -19.18 22.56 2.89
C PRO A 622 -18.45 21.23 2.69
N GLU A 623 -17.99 20.59 3.76
CA GLU A 623 -17.09 19.44 3.71
C GLU A 623 -17.84 18.15 4.06
N ALA A 624 -17.79 17.18 3.16
CA ALA A 624 -18.63 15.99 3.22
C ALA A 624 -18.18 15.01 4.31
N SER A 625 -16.88 14.90 4.58
CA SER A 625 -16.36 13.91 5.53
C SER A 625 -16.66 14.29 6.99
N CYS A 626 -16.51 15.56 7.38
CA CYS A 626 -16.83 16.05 8.72
C CYS A 626 -18.34 16.00 8.97
N THR A 627 -19.14 16.44 7.99
CA THR A 627 -20.61 16.34 8.04
C THR A 627 -21.05 14.91 8.32
N SER A 628 -20.47 13.96 7.60
CA SER A 628 -20.77 12.53 7.76
C SER A 628 -20.40 11.99 9.14
N MET A 629 -19.25 12.40 9.69
CA MET A 629 -18.82 11.97 11.01
C MET A 629 -19.68 12.54 12.14
N PHE A 630 -20.08 13.81 12.05
CA PHE A 630 -20.99 14.40 13.02
C PHE A 630 -22.36 13.72 12.97
N ALA A 631 -22.90 13.46 11.78
CA ALA A 631 -24.13 12.70 11.62
C ALA A 631 -24.04 11.29 12.22
N CYS A 632 -22.92 10.57 11.98
CA CYS A 632 -22.68 9.26 12.60
C CYS A 632 -22.64 9.34 14.13
N ALA A 633 -21.89 10.29 14.67
CA ALA A 633 -21.72 10.46 16.11
C ALA A 633 -23.06 10.82 16.79
N PHE A 634 -23.83 11.73 16.20
CA PHE A 634 -25.15 12.11 16.69
C PHE A 634 -26.13 10.94 16.66
N ALA A 635 -26.24 10.22 15.54
CA ALA A 635 -27.13 9.08 15.40
C ALA A 635 -26.81 7.98 16.43
N ARG A 636 -25.51 7.69 16.64
CA ARG A 636 -25.07 6.72 17.67
C ARG A 636 -25.34 7.23 19.07
N GLY A 637 -25.06 8.49 19.35
CA GLY A 637 -25.30 9.11 20.65
C GLY A 637 -26.77 9.08 21.06
N VAL A 638 -27.68 9.33 20.12
CA VAL A 638 -29.13 9.23 20.36
C VAL A 638 -29.54 7.79 20.66
N ARG A 639 -29.24 6.83 19.77
CA ARG A 639 -29.69 5.43 19.93
C ARG A 639 -29.14 4.72 21.17
N ASN A 640 -28.02 5.20 21.71
CA ASN A 640 -27.40 4.64 22.91
C ASN A 640 -27.61 5.52 24.16
N SER A 641 -28.47 6.53 24.08
CA SER A 641 -28.81 7.42 25.20
C SER A 641 -27.60 8.11 25.84
N TRP A 642 -26.61 8.49 25.03
CA TRP A 642 -25.45 9.25 25.50
C TRP A 642 -25.66 10.75 25.42
N LEU A 643 -26.54 11.21 24.53
CA LEU A 643 -26.80 12.63 24.29
C LEU A 643 -28.00 13.14 25.07
N ASN A 644 -27.84 14.31 25.68
CA ASN A 644 -28.93 15.05 26.31
C ASN A 644 -29.80 15.74 25.26
N GLU A 645 -31.13 15.82 25.49
CA GLU A 645 -32.09 16.43 24.55
C GLU A 645 -31.97 15.82 23.14
N PRO A 646 -32.19 14.50 22.98
CA PRO A 646 -31.88 13.77 21.75
C PRO A 646 -32.60 14.30 20.50
N GLU A 647 -33.74 14.98 20.66
CA GLU A 647 -34.58 15.50 19.58
C GLU A 647 -33.83 16.46 18.66
N LYS A 648 -33.01 17.37 19.22
CA LYS A 648 -32.22 18.34 18.44
C LYS A 648 -31.18 17.65 17.57
N TYR A 649 -30.65 16.52 18.01
CA TYR A 649 -29.66 15.73 17.28
C TYR A 649 -30.30 14.85 16.21
N ILE A 650 -31.51 14.33 16.45
CA ILE A 650 -32.30 13.61 15.43
C ILE A 650 -32.53 14.52 14.22
N GLU A 651 -33.02 15.75 14.44
CA GLU A 651 -33.22 16.74 13.38
C GLU A 651 -31.91 17.08 12.65
N ALA A 652 -30.80 17.22 13.38
CA ALA A 652 -29.50 17.53 12.81
C ALA A 652 -29.00 16.41 11.90
N VAL A 653 -29.17 15.13 12.28
CA VAL A 653 -28.80 13.97 11.45
C VAL A 653 -29.63 13.94 10.17
N GLU A 654 -30.95 14.16 10.26
CA GLU A 654 -31.83 14.23 9.08
C GLU A 654 -31.39 15.33 8.11
N LYS A 655 -31.11 16.54 8.62
CA LYS A 655 -30.59 17.66 7.82
C LYS A 655 -29.25 17.31 7.18
N ALA A 656 -28.34 16.69 7.92
CA ALA A 656 -27.03 16.30 7.42
C ALA A 656 -27.12 15.29 6.27
N TRP A 657 -27.98 14.27 6.40
CA TRP A 657 -28.18 13.30 5.34
C TRP A 657 -28.80 13.92 4.08
N LYS A 658 -29.78 14.82 4.26
CA LYS A 658 -30.36 15.59 3.14
C LYS A 658 -29.30 16.46 2.46
N GLY A 659 -28.50 17.19 3.24
CA GLY A 659 -27.40 18.03 2.75
C GLY A 659 -26.35 17.23 1.97
N LEU A 660 -25.95 16.06 2.47
CA LEU A 660 -25.04 15.17 1.75
C LEU A 660 -25.63 14.73 0.41
N CYS A 661 -26.90 14.31 0.37
CA CYS A 661 -27.57 13.92 -0.86
C CYS A 661 -27.76 15.10 -1.83
N SER A 662 -28.04 16.31 -1.32
CA SER A 662 -28.33 17.48 -2.16
C SER A 662 -27.07 18.16 -2.69
N GLU A 663 -26.04 18.28 -1.86
CA GLU A 663 -24.84 19.07 -2.16
C GLU A 663 -23.65 18.21 -2.57
N ALA A 664 -23.46 17.03 -1.97
CA ALA A 664 -22.19 16.28 -2.08
C ALA A 664 -22.26 14.99 -2.92
N ILE A 665 -23.45 14.41 -3.15
CA ILE A 665 -23.61 13.16 -3.92
C ILE A 665 -24.36 13.42 -5.23
N ASP A 666 -23.73 13.12 -6.36
CA ASP A 666 -24.37 13.22 -7.67
C ASP A 666 -25.13 11.95 -8.07
N LEU A 667 -25.95 12.04 -9.12
CA LEU A 667 -26.75 10.93 -9.65
C LEU A 667 -25.93 9.75 -10.20
N HIS A 668 -24.60 9.88 -10.30
CA HIS A 668 -23.68 8.83 -10.73
C HIS A 668 -22.94 8.18 -9.57
N GLY A 669 -23.25 8.57 -8.33
CA GLY A 669 -22.61 8.09 -7.11
C GLY A 669 -21.25 8.73 -6.83
N ASN A 670 -20.90 9.83 -7.52
CA ASN A 670 -19.70 10.57 -7.14
C ASN A 670 -19.93 11.31 -5.82
N VAL A 671 -18.88 11.41 -5.03
CA VAL A 671 -18.87 12.14 -3.77
C VAL A 671 -17.89 13.33 -3.87
N TYR A 672 -18.44 14.52 -3.70
CA TYR A 672 -17.77 15.82 -3.76
C TYR A 672 -17.45 16.33 -2.35
N GLY A 673 -16.63 17.38 -2.26
CA GLY A 673 -16.37 18.06 -0.99
C GLY A 673 -15.60 17.25 0.05
N ILE A 674 -14.88 16.20 -0.35
CA ILE A 674 -13.97 15.46 0.53
C ILE A 674 -12.60 16.12 0.48
N CYS A 675 -12.22 16.79 1.58
CA CYS A 675 -10.93 17.47 1.68
C CYS A 675 -9.77 16.47 1.48
N ARG A 676 -8.73 16.83 0.73
CA ARG A 676 -7.55 15.94 0.53
C ARG A 676 -6.71 15.81 1.81
N GLY A 677 -5.77 14.86 1.84
CA GLY A 677 -4.81 14.73 2.94
C GLY A 677 -4.09 16.05 3.25
N SER A 678 -3.98 16.39 4.53
CA SER A 678 -3.54 17.71 5.01
C SER A 678 -2.24 17.68 5.78
N GLY A 679 -1.48 18.78 5.71
CA GLY A 679 -0.53 19.17 6.75
C GLY A 679 -1.24 19.90 7.90
N PHE A 680 -0.55 20.79 8.59
CA PHE A 680 -1.17 21.71 9.53
C PHE A 680 -0.63 23.14 9.36
N SER A 681 -1.42 24.11 9.81
CA SER A 681 -1.06 25.52 9.90
C SER A 681 -1.67 26.14 11.16
N PHE A 682 -1.07 27.24 11.62
CA PHE A 682 -1.62 28.13 12.65
C PHE A 682 -2.63 29.15 12.07
N SER A 683 -2.92 29.09 10.77
CA SER A 683 -3.85 29.97 10.08
C SER A 683 -5.00 29.18 9.47
N GLU A 684 -6.23 29.66 9.67
CA GLU A 684 -7.44 29.14 9.01
C GLU A 684 -7.37 29.32 7.48
N ASP A 685 -6.64 30.33 7.01
CA ASP A 685 -6.44 30.66 5.59
C ASP A 685 -5.92 29.45 4.79
N TYR A 686 -4.95 28.71 5.34
CA TYR A 686 -4.43 27.48 4.73
C TYR A 686 -5.54 26.45 4.51
N TYR A 687 -6.39 26.23 5.52
CA TYR A 687 -7.44 25.21 5.45
C TYR A 687 -8.56 25.60 4.49
N LYS A 688 -8.86 26.91 4.41
CA LYS A 688 -9.90 27.46 3.54
C LYS A 688 -9.46 27.56 2.08
N ASN A 689 -8.26 28.09 1.83
CA ASN A 689 -7.84 28.55 0.50
C ASN A 689 -6.80 27.63 -0.17
N ASP A 690 -5.94 26.94 0.60
CA ASP A 690 -4.88 26.08 0.04
C ASP A 690 -5.25 24.59 0.09
N LEU A 691 -6.07 24.20 1.06
CA LEU A 691 -6.45 22.81 1.32
C LEU A 691 -7.81 22.48 0.68
N GLY A 692 -7.78 22.24 -0.64
CA GLY A 692 -8.97 21.85 -1.41
C GLY A 692 -9.42 20.41 -1.22
N TRP A 693 -10.47 20.04 -1.95
CA TRP A 693 -11.08 18.71 -1.97
C TRP A 693 -10.73 17.93 -3.24
N LEU A 694 -10.94 16.61 -3.19
CA LEU A 694 -10.75 15.69 -4.31
C LEU A 694 -12.03 14.86 -4.52
N LEU A 695 -12.39 14.63 -5.78
CA LEU A 695 -13.56 13.83 -6.15
C LEU A 695 -13.35 12.36 -5.77
N ASN A 696 -14.33 11.75 -5.09
CA ASN A 696 -14.29 10.34 -4.65
C ASN A 696 -13.07 9.99 -3.80
N ASP A 697 -12.61 10.93 -2.99
CA ASP A 697 -11.42 10.74 -2.19
C ASP A 697 -11.66 9.75 -1.03
N THR A 698 -10.73 8.79 -0.86
CA THR A 698 -10.82 7.71 0.13
C THR A 698 -10.84 8.20 1.59
N HIS A 699 -10.48 9.45 1.87
CA HIS A 699 -10.58 10.00 3.21
C HIS A 699 -12.04 10.18 3.67
N GLY A 700 -13.00 10.26 2.73
CA GLY A 700 -14.40 10.57 3.03
C GLY A 700 -15.45 9.60 2.46
N THR A 701 -15.16 8.88 1.36
CA THR A 701 -16.19 8.08 0.68
C THR A 701 -16.84 7.03 1.58
N GLY A 702 -16.06 6.30 2.39
CA GLY A 702 -16.65 5.32 3.32
C GLY A 702 -17.44 5.95 4.44
N ILE A 703 -17.01 7.12 4.96
CA ILE A 703 -17.75 7.74 6.05
C ILE A 703 -19.09 8.31 5.57
N VAL A 704 -19.18 8.76 4.30
CA VAL A 704 -20.45 9.14 3.68
C VAL A 704 -21.40 7.94 3.59
N LEU A 705 -20.91 6.76 3.20
CA LEU A 705 -21.69 5.52 3.26
C LEU A 705 -22.13 5.22 4.69
N LEU A 706 -21.23 5.36 5.66
CA LEU A 706 -21.53 5.11 7.06
C LEU A 706 -22.58 6.08 7.60
N ALA A 707 -22.56 7.36 7.22
CA ALA A 707 -23.58 8.33 7.61
C ALA A 707 -24.98 7.91 7.15
N GLY A 708 -25.11 7.40 5.91
CA GLY A 708 -26.38 6.85 5.42
C GLY A 708 -26.83 5.61 6.19
N VAL A 709 -25.90 4.71 6.50
CA VAL A 709 -26.18 3.53 7.35
C VAL A 709 -26.65 3.94 8.74
N GLU A 710 -25.96 4.88 9.38
CA GLU A 710 -26.27 5.33 10.73
C GLU A 710 -27.57 6.12 10.79
N TYR A 711 -27.91 6.88 9.75
CA TYR A 711 -29.21 7.52 9.62
C TYR A 711 -30.32 6.48 9.40
N GLY A 712 -30.12 5.48 8.54
CA GLY A 712 -31.07 4.39 8.36
C GLY A 712 -31.34 3.61 9.65
N LYS A 713 -30.29 3.25 10.40
CA LYS A 713 -30.41 2.63 11.72
C LYS A 713 -31.12 3.53 12.74
N LEU A 714 -30.98 4.86 12.64
CA LEU A 714 -31.70 5.82 13.48
C LEU A 714 -33.20 5.80 13.18
N LEU A 715 -33.59 5.82 11.90
CA LEU A 715 -35.00 5.72 11.50
C LEU A 715 -35.62 4.40 11.96
N GLU A 716 -34.93 3.27 11.76
CA GLU A 716 -35.40 1.97 12.25
C GLU A 716 -35.58 1.96 13.78
N TRP A 717 -34.71 2.63 14.53
CA TRP A 717 -34.83 2.74 15.98
C TRP A 717 -36.03 3.60 16.41
N LEU A 718 -36.28 4.73 15.73
CA LEU A 718 -37.44 5.59 15.97
C LEU A 718 -38.76 4.86 15.65
N ASP A 719 -38.82 4.16 14.52
CA ASP A 719 -40.00 3.38 14.11
C ASP A 719 -40.35 2.27 15.11
N ASN A 720 -39.35 1.76 15.83
CA ASN A 720 -39.52 0.76 16.89
C ASN A 720 -39.86 1.37 18.27
N GLY A 721 -40.22 2.66 18.32
CA GLY A 721 -40.63 3.34 19.54
C GLY A 721 -39.47 3.85 20.40
N GLY A 722 -38.28 4.00 19.82
CA GLY A 722 -37.19 4.70 20.48
C GLY A 722 -37.55 6.17 20.66
N ILE A 723 -37.79 6.59 21.91
CA ILE A 723 -37.78 7.95 22.49
C ILE A 723 -37.98 7.78 24.00
#